data_AF-A0A2A4CE24-F1
#
_entry.id   AF-A0A2A4CE24-F1
#
_cell.length_a   1.000
_cell.length_b   1.000
_cell.length_c   1.000
_cell.angle_alpha   90.00
_cell.angle_beta   90.00
_cell.angle_gamma   90.00
#
_symmetry.space_group_name_H-M   'P 1'
#
loop_
_entity.id
_entity.type
_entity.pdbx_description
1 polymer ?
#
loop_
_entity_poly.entity_id
_entity_poly.type
_entity_poly.pdbx_seq_one_letter_code
_entity_poly.pdbx_strand_id
1 'polypeptide(L)'
;MIFFAVALTLLLINWHLINVHNLEATDFAANSLLIQKAKHLDLFVGNYSRVGFYHPGPAILYVLAFGELLFHDWTRLLPSAFSGQMVAVILYNAAWITIIFRMLRTIAGSTSYAGLMMAVFLYVVARENFQFFAGMWFPELYFFPFATALVAASRFASGKTDALLPLALSAGFLINGHVSFVSTLGIIFTLLLLYNHLQRDKLGRDQYIFSREYWKTNGRAVARAIFVLFLFFVPLIIETIRHFPGPVASYISFGRHHHANTFGNMLRYSGGYWGSTTVFVVAVLAMGVILARTIFGKRRAAPGNGVALLATLAAATAAMLFYSKFGVDELNQKYIGYFYYSVPALTAGLLVTWVTRACPPRPLRLVATIAIPVLLTATVVKINNTPDYANFYNEPGIAHLYNSLEQTKPNGRIVLNLDTKPNPAHIWETTLGLLIYAKRSGTDLVCINQNWHISYTKDAQCTPSEIANNAGYEVSNSSAGDRAPTDIDGAGLLLRRYPDDYAELGFISAEKEPGLFASVLNGGWSSVESQFVWMQANEAHLLLKVHNGYSGTLQLDLGAFLPRPNSAQHLTIYVNSAPAYHATFDANTPRQTIRIPIERVDQGRLDIRFVDPDIVSPRSLGLSDDPRTLGVSLYGLGLAR
;
A
#
# COMPACT_ATOMS: atom_id res chain seq x y z
N MET A 1 -34.01 -3.87 -4.05
CA MET A 1 -34.44 -2.71 -3.23
C MET A 1 -33.34 -2.21 -2.31
N ILE A 2 -32.86 -2.96 -1.31
CA ILE A 2 -31.84 -2.48 -0.35
C ILE A 2 -30.56 -2.01 -1.04
N PHE A 3 -30.02 -2.81 -1.97
CA PHE A 3 -28.86 -2.42 -2.77
C PHE A 3 -29.05 -1.06 -3.44
N PHE A 4 -30.15 -0.88 -4.18
CA PHE A 4 -30.45 0.38 -4.86
C PHE A 4 -30.64 1.55 -3.90
N ALA A 5 -31.30 1.33 -2.75
CA ALA A 5 -31.46 2.38 -1.75
C ALA A 5 -30.10 2.84 -1.20
N VAL A 6 -29.24 1.91 -0.80
CA VAL A 6 -27.89 2.22 -0.30
C VAL A 6 -27.04 2.88 -1.38
N ALA A 7 -26.99 2.28 -2.58
CA ALA A 7 -26.22 2.82 -3.71
C ALA A 7 -26.67 4.23 -4.08
N LEU A 8 -27.99 4.47 -4.22
CA LEU A 8 -28.54 5.79 -4.54
C LEU A 8 -28.22 6.81 -3.45
N THR A 9 -28.39 6.47 -2.17
CA THR A 9 -28.04 7.37 -1.07
C THR A 9 -26.56 7.74 -1.09
N LEU A 10 -25.66 6.77 -1.27
CA LEU A 10 -24.23 7.02 -1.34
C LEU A 10 -23.84 7.84 -2.59
N LEU A 11 -24.47 7.57 -3.74
CA LEU A 11 -24.28 8.34 -4.97
C LEU A 11 -24.71 9.80 -4.78
N LEU A 12 -25.89 10.05 -4.20
CA LEU A 12 -26.40 11.41 -3.98
C LEU A 12 -25.49 12.20 -3.04
N ILE A 13 -24.98 11.59 -1.97
CA ILE A 13 -24.06 12.22 -1.02
C ILE A 13 -22.74 12.60 -1.70
N ASN A 14 -22.19 11.69 -2.51
CA ASN A 14 -20.87 11.87 -3.11
C ASN A 14 -20.92 12.51 -4.51
N TRP A 15 -22.11 12.87 -5.02
CA TRP A 15 -22.26 13.35 -6.40
C TRP A 15 -21.41 14.58 -6.71
N HIS A 16 -21.24 15.46 -5.73
CA HIS A 16 -20.42 16.67 -5.85
C HIS A 16 -18.93 16.37 -6.06
N LEU A 17 -18.42 15.21 -5.62
CA LEU A 17 -17.04 14.76 -5.87
C LEU A 17 -16.94 13.94 -7.16
N ILE A 18 -18.01 13.22 -7.50
CA ILE A 18 -18.07 12.35 -8.68
C ILE A 18 -18.20 13.19 -9.96
N ASN A 19 -19.05 14.19 -9.96
CA ASN A 19 -19.38 14.98 -11.16
C ASN A 19 -18.38 16.12 -11.40
N VAL A 20 -17.08 15.80 -11.33
CA VAL A 20 -15.95 16.72 -11.50
C VAL A 20 -14.89 16.08 -12.40
N HIS A 21 -14.19 16.89 -13.19
CA HIS A 21 -13.00 16.46 -13.93
C HIS A 21 -11.82 16.29 -12.96
N ASN A 22 -11.82 15.16 -12.26
CA ASN A 22 -10.81 14.83 -11.26
C ASN A 22 -9.45 14.52 -11.91
N LEU A 23 -8.39 15.04 -11.29
CA LEU A 23 -6.98 14.77 -11.56
C LEU A 23 -6.34 14.26 -10.27
N GLU A 24 -6.36 12.96 -10.07
CA GLU A 24 -5.95 12.36 -8.82
C GLU A 24 -4.43 12.38 -8.60
N ALA A 25 -4.02 12.45 -7.34
CA ALA A 25 -2.63 12.37 -6.87
C ALA A 25 -2.44 11.25 -5.83
N THR A 26 -1.27 11.15 -5.20
CA THR A 26 -0.98 10.24 -4.06
C THR A 26 -1.35 8.77 -4.34
N ASP A 27 -1.75 8.03 -3.30
CA ASP A 27 -2.28 6.67 -3.35
C ASP A 27 -3.34 6.46 -4.44
N PHE A 28 -4.16 7.48 -4.72
CA PHE A 28 -5.20 7.39 -5.74
C PHE A 28 -4.59 7.28 -7.13
N ALA A 29 -3.62 8.11 -7.46
CA ALA A 29 -2.87 8.03 -8.70
C ALA A 29 -2.06 6.73 -8.80
N ALA A 30 -1.42 6.29 -7.72
CA ALA A 30 -0.73 5.00 -7.69
C ALA A 30 -1.66 3.82 -8.03
N ASN A 31 -2.86 3.81 -7.45
CA ASN A 31 -3.86 2.80 -7.75
C ASN A 31 -4.39 2.93 -9.19
N SER A 32 -4.59 4.15 -9.68
CA SER A 32 -4.98 4.39 -11.08
C SER A 32 -3.95 3.89 -12.09
N LEU A 33 -2.64 3.99 -11.80
CA LEU A 33 -1.59 3.41 -12.64
C LEU A 33 -1.73 1.89 -12.77
N LEU A 34 -2.07 1.21 -11.66
CA LEU A 34 -2.36 -0.23 -11.66
C LEU A 34 -3.69 -0.55 -12.36
N ILE A 35 -4.71 0.30 -12.19
CA ILE A 35 -6.01 0.16 -12.88
C ILE A 35 -5.84 0.21 -14.39
N GLN A 36 -4.94 1.06 -14.92
CA GLN A 36 -4.64 1.04 -16.36
C GLN A 36 -4.16 -0.34 -16.83
N LYS A 37 -3.38 -1.08 -16.02
CA LYS A 37 -3.01 -2.47 -16.35
C LYS A 37 -4.18 -3.44 -16.20
N ALA A 38 -5.02 -3.27 -15.17
CA ALA A 38 -6.20 -4.10 -14.96
C ALA A 38 -7.23 -4.00 -16.11
N LYS A 39 -7.36 -2.84 -16.76
CA LYS A 39 -8.24 -2.67 -17.94
C LYS A 39 -7.87 -3.59 -19.11
N HIS A 40 -6.61 -4.03 -19.18
CA HIS A 40 -6.09 -4.93 -20.21
C HIS A 40 -5.87 -6.37 -19.72
N LEU A 41 -6.33 -6.70 -18.50
CA LEU A 41 -6.11 -8.00 -17.85
C LEU A 41 -4.62 -8.35 -17.62
N ASP A 42 -3.75 -7.34 -17.59
CA ASP A 42 -2.30 -7.50 -17.43
C ASP A 42 -1.82 -7.27 -15.99
N LEU A 43 -2.76 -7.03 -15.06
CA LEU A 43 -2.45 -6.87 -13.65
C LEU A 43 -2.65 -8.18 -12.89
N PHE A 44 -1.59 -8.65 -12.21
CA PHE A 44 -1.60 -9.88 -11.42
C PHE A 44 -1.32 -9.67 -9.92
N VAL A 45 -0.99 -8.45 -9.51
CA VAL A 45 -0.69 -8.07 -8.13
C VAL A 45 -1.71 -7.06 -7.60
N GLY A 46 -1.84 -6.96 -6.28
CA GLY A 46 -2.67 -5.97 -5.60
C GLY A 46 -2.03 -4.58 -5.53
N ASN A 47 -2.60 -3.71 -4.70
CA ASN A 47 -2.02 -2.39 -4.46
C ASN A 47 -0.63 -2.48 -3.82
N TYR A 48 0.13 -1.41 -3.95
CA TYR A 48 1.47 -1.33 -3.38
C TYR A 48 1.40 -1.22 -1.84
N SER A 49 2.51 -1.59 -1.18
CA SER A 49 2.69 -1.43 0.25
C SER A 49 3.90 -0.56 0.55
N ARG A 50 3.81 0.26 1.61
CA ARG A 50 4.93 1.09 2.10
C ARG A 50 6.16 0.27 2.51
N VAL A 51 5.98 -1.03 2.78
CA VAL A 51 7.08 -1.94 3.15
C VAL A 51 7.78 -2.57 1.93
N GLY A 52 7.52 -2.07 0.72
CA GLY A 52 8.33 -2.37 -0.47
C GLY A 52 7.89 -3.57 -1.31
N PHE A 53 6.63 -4.01 -1.22
CA PHE A 53 6.07 -5.05 -2.09
C PHE A 53 4.62 -4.76 -2.50
N TYR A 54 4.11 -5.45 -3.53
CA TYR A 54 2.68 -5.46 -3.87
C TYR A 54 1.93 -6.56 -3.14
N HIS A 55 0.66 -6.30 -2.81
CA HIS A 55 -0.23 -7.29 -2.17
C HIS A 55 -0.65 -8.43 -3.14
N PRO A 56 -1.23 -9.53 -2.62
CA PRO A 56 -1.32 -10.79 -3.37
C PRO A 56 -2.18 -10.77 -4.62
N GLY A 57 -3.12 -9.85 -4.78
CA GLY A 57 -3.87 -9.85 -6.03
C GLY A 57 -4.79 -8.66 -6.29
N PRO A 58 -5.23 -8.53 -7.54
CA PRO A 58 -5.82 -7.30 -8.06
C PRO A 58 -7.34 -7.19 -7.89
N ALA A 59 -8.02 -8.09 -7.16
CA ALA A 59 -9.48 -8.19 -7.21
C ALA A 59 -10.25 -6.86 -7.03
N ILE A 60 -9.85 -6.03 -6.06
CA ILE A 60 -10.46 -4.70 -5.85
C ILE A 60 -10.12 -3.75 -7.02
N LEU A 61 -8.88 -3.78 -7.51
CA LEU A 61 -8.44 -2.97 -8.66
C LEU A 61 -9.21 -3.33 -9.94
N TYR A 62 -9.58 -4.60 -10.14
CA TYR A 62 -10.44 -5.01 -11.26
C TYR A 62 -11.88 -4.47 -11.13
N VAL A 63 -12.42 -4.36 -9.91
CA VAL A 63 -13.73 -3.71 -9.70
C VAL A 63 -13.67 -2.23 -10.07
N LEU A 64 -12.60 -1.54 -9.65
CA LEU A 64 -12.36 -0.13 -9.97
C LEU A 64 -12.16 0.08 -11.48
N ALA A 65 -11.36 -0.78 -12.12
CA ALA A 65 -11.13 -0.77 -13.56
C ALA A 65 -12.43 -0.97 -14.35
N PHE A 66 -13.29 -1.88 -13.90
CA PHE A 66 -14.59 -2.08 -14.52
C PHE A 66 -15.50 -0.84 -14.39
N GLY A 67 -15.45 -0.13 -13.26
CA GLY A 67 -16.18 1.13 -13.10
C GLY A 67 -15.67 2.24 -14.02
N GLU A 68 -14.35 2.39 -14.15
CA GLU A 68 -13.74 3.31 -15.12
C GLU A 68 -14.17 2.98 -16.56
N LEU A 69 -14.04 1.71 -16.97
CA LEU A 69 -14.43 1.25 -18.30
C LEU A 69 -15.91 1.54 -18.59
N LEU A 70 -16.80 1.13 -17.68
CA LEU A 70 -18.23 1.22 -17.88
C LEU A 70 -18.70 2.68 -17.87
N PHE A 71 -18.37 3.44 -16.82
CA PHE A 71 -18.98 4.76 -16.59
C PHE A 71 -18.23 5.91 -17.27
N HIS A 72 -16.95 5.75 -17.59
CA HIS A 72 -16.17 6.79 -18.26
C HIS A 72 -15.80 6.41 -19.69
N ASP A 73 -15.21 5.24 -19.95
CA ASP A 73 -14.69 4.94 -21.28
C ASP A 73 -15.78 4.60 -22.31
N TRP A 74 -16.71 3.72 -21.94
CA TRP A 74 -17.72 3.19 -22.85
C TRP A 74 -18.95 4.08 -22.92
N THR A 75 -19.50 4.48 -21.77
CA THR A 75 -20.76 5.23 -21.71
C THR A 75 -20.58 6.74 -21.68
N ARG A 76 -19.38 7.23 -21.33
CA ARG A 76 -19.08 8.66 -21.16
C ARG A 76 -20.04 9.37 -20.20
N LEU A 77 -20.65 8.63 -19.27
CA LEU A 77 -21.60 9.18 -18.29
C LEU A 77 -20.91 10.09 -17.27
N LEU A 78 -19.63 9.85 -16.99
CA LEU A 78 -18.88 10.57 -15.99
C LEU A 78 -17.73 11.39 -16.61
N PRO A 79 -17.43 12.57 -16.05
CA PRO A 79 -16.48 13.52 -16.61
C PRO A 79 -15.01 13.06 -16.56
N SER A 80 -14.66 12.14 -15.67
CA SER A 80 -13.29 11.62 -15.55
C SER A 80 -13.26 10.11 -15.29
N ALA A 81 -12.13 9.50 -15.64
CA ALA A 81 -11.85 8.10 -15.35
C ALA A 81 -11.92 7.79 -13.85
N PHE A 82 -11.34 8.67 -13.02
CA PHE A 82 -11.36 8.56 -11.57
C PHE A 82 -12.78 8.62 -10.99
N SER A 83 -13.67 9.44 -11.55
CA SER A 83 -15.10 9.44 -11.18
C SER A 83 -15.77 8.09 -11.43
N GLY A 84 -15.41 7.38 -12.50
CA GLY A 84 -15.86 6.01 -12.76
C GLY A 84 -15.42 5.01 -11.68
N GLN A 85 -14.19 5.17 -11.18
CA GLN A 85 -13.69 4.38 -10.05
C GLN A 85 -14.46 4.68 -8.76
N MET A 86 -14.79 5.96 -8.48
CA MET A 86 -15.61 6.36 -7.32
C MET A 86 -16.99 5.71 -7.32
N VAL A 87 -17.67 5.70 -8.47
CA VAL A 87 -18.95 5.00 -8.60
C VAL A 87 -18.79 3.50 -8.35
N ALA A 88 -17.70 2.89 -8.83
CA ALA A 88 -17.39 1.48 -8.56
C ALA A 88 -17.29 1.18 -7.06
N VAL A 89 -16.60 2.05 -6.29
CA VAL A 89 -16.49 1.93 -4.82
C VAL A 89 -17.85 1.97 -4.16
N ILE A 90 -18.72 2.91 -4.57
CA ILE A 90 -20.07 3.03 -4.01
C ILE A 90 -20.88 1.75 -4.26
N LEU A 91 -20.85 1.23 -5.48
CA LEU A 91 -21.56 0.00 -5.84
C LEU A 91 -21.00 -1.21 -5.10
N TYR A 92 -19.67 -1.28 -4.95
CA TYR A 92 -18.96 -2.31 -4.18
C TYR A 92 -19.40 -2.31 -2.72
N ASN A 93 -19.38 -1.17 -2.04
CA ASN A 93 -19.81 -1.07 -0.64
C ASN A 93 -21.31 -1.33 -0.47
N ALA A 94 -22.15 -0.83 -1.38
CA ALA A 94 -23.59 -1.11 -1.36
C ALA A 94 -23.90 -2.62 -1.50
N ALA A 95 -23.11 -3.35 -2.30
CA ALA A 95 -23.23 -4.79 -2.43
C ALA A 95 -22.91 -5.49 -1.09
N TRP A 96 -21.79 -5.15 -0.45
CA TRP A 96 -21.42 -5.76 0.84
C TRP A 96 -22.43 -5.45 1.95
N ILE A 97 -22.85 -4.19 2.08
CA ILE A 97 -23.89 -3.77 3.05
C ILE A 97 -25.17 -4.59 2.84
N THR A 98 -25.57 -4.83 1.60
CA THR A 98 -26.75 -5.65 1.27
C THR A 98 -26.57 -7.12 1.65
N ILE A 99 -25.38 -7.69 1.40
CA ILE A 99 -25.05 -9.08 1.76
C ILE A 99 -25.05 -9.24 3.27
N ILE A 100 -24.44 -8.30 4.02
CA ILE A 100 -24.47 -8.26 5.49
C ILE A 100 -25.91 -8.29 5.98
N PHE A 101 -26.77 -7.38 5.50
CA PHE A 101 -28.17 -7.34 5.92
C PHE A 101 -28.91 -8.67 5.66
N ARG A 102 -28.72 -9.28 4.49
CA ARG A 102 -29.33 -10.57 4.13
C ARG A 102 -28.90 -11.68 5.11
N MET A 103 -27.63 -11.73 5.48
CA MET A 103 -27.13 -12.73 6.41
C MET A 103 -27.57 -12.44 7.85
N LEU A 104 -27.59 -11.18 8.28
CA LEU A 104 -28.13 -10.77 9.57
C LEU A 104 -29.62 -11.12 9.70
N ARG A 105 -30.41 -10.98 8.62
CA ARG A 105 -31.81 -11.47 8.58
C ARG A 105 -31.90 -12.97 8.84
N THR A 106 -30.98 -13.74 8.29
CA THR A 106 -30.93 -15.20 8.49
C THR A 106 -30.52 -15.56 9.93
N ILE A 107 -29.59 -14.82 10.53
CA ILE A 107 -29.15 -15.00 11.92
C ILE A 107 -30.26 -14.58 12.91
N ALA A 108 -30.89 -13.43 12.66
CA ALA A 108 -31.91 -12.84 13.51
C ALA A 108 -33.32 -13.43 13.31
N GLY A 109 -33.57 -14.18 12.23
CA GLY A 109 -34.86 -14.82 11.94
C GLY A 109 -36.04 -13.85 11.77
N SER A 110 -35.79 -12.54 11.73
CA SER A 110 -36.81 -11.48 11.64
C SER A 110 -36.21 -10.26 10.96
N THR A 111 -36.98 -9.66 10.05
CA THR A 111 -36.59 -8.45 9.33
C THR A 111 -36.42 -7.26 10.28
N SER A 112 -37.27 -7.13 11.31
CA SER A 112 -37.19 -6.00 12.25
C SER A 112 -35.94 -6.09 13.14
N TYR A 113 -35.61 -7.29 13.65
CA TYR A 113 -34.38 -7.47 14.44
C TYR A 113 -33.13 -7.27 13.59
N ALA A 114 -33.12 -7.78 12.36
CA ALA A 114 -32.02 -7.55 11.43
C ALA A 114 -31.88 -6.08 11.03
N GLY A 115 -33.00 -5.38 10.83
CA GLY A 115 -33.02 -3.94 10.55
C GLY A 115 -32.44 -3.14 11.71
N LEU A 116 -32.83 -3.45 12.94
CA LEU A 116 -32.28 -2.80 14.13
C LEU A 116 -30.79 -3.09 14.32
N MET A 117 -30.39 -4.36 14.17
CA MET A 117 -28.98 -4.77 14.22
C MET A 117 -28.13 -4.05 13.17
N MET A 118 -28.65 -3.96 11.94
CA MET A 118 -27.99 -3.28 10.83
C MET A 118 -27.91 -1.77 11.06
N ALA A 119 -28.98 -1.14 11.54
CA ALA A 119 -29.01 0.30 11.81
C ALA A 119 -28.01 0.71 12.91
N VAL A 120 -27.91 -0.09 13.99
CA VAL A 120 -26.90 0.11 15.04
C VAL A 120 -25.49 -0.11 14.49
N PHE A 121 -25.28 -1.19 13.75
CA PHE A 121 -23.99 -1.47 13.10
C PHE A 121 -23.55 -0.28 12.22
N LEU A 122 -24.38 0.14 11.27
CA LEU A 122 -24.04 1.24 10.35
C LEU A 122 -23.82 2.56 11.08
N TYR A 123 -24.62 2.87 12.10
CA TYR A 123 -24.43 4.09 12.89
C TYR A 123 -23.08 4.09 13.63
N VAL A 124 -22.71 3.00 14.29
CA VAL A 124 -21.41 2.88 14.95
C VAL A 124 -20.29 3.02 13.93
N VAL A 125 -20.38 2.34 12.79
CA VAL A 125 -19.38 2.43 11.71
C VAL A 125 -19.21 3.87 11.23
N ALA A 126 -20.30 4.59 10.97
CA ALA A 126 -20.25 5.98 10.54
C ALA A 126 -19.63 6.92 11.58
N ARG A 127 -19.81 6.62 12.88
CA ARG A 127 -19.22 7.39 13.97
C ARG A 127 -17.72 7.17 14.10
N GLU A 128 -17.25 5.94 13.91
CA GLU A 128 -15.83 5.60 13.99
C GLU A 128 -15.04 6.10 12.78
N ASN A 129 -15.52 5.80 11.56
CA ASN A 129 -14.97 6.36 10.34
C ASN A 129 -16.05 6.35 9.23
N PHE A 130 -16.54 7.54 8.90
CA PHE A 130 -17.58 7.71 7.87
C PHE A 130 -17.08 7.38 6.46
N GLN A 131 -15.75 7.41 6.23
CA GLN A 131 -15.15 7.15 4.94
C GLN A 131 -15.26 5.67 4.53
N PHE A 132 -15.55 4.74 5.45
CA PHE A 132 -15.82 3.33 5.08
C PHE A 132 -16.96 3.14 4.08
N PHE A 133 -17.87 4.12 3.95
CA PHE A 133 -19.03 4.03 3.07
C PHE A 133 -18.73 4.33 1.60
N ALA A 134 -17.83 5.27 1.31
CA ALA A 134 -17.56 5.74 -0.05
C ALA A 134 -16.10 6.11 -0.31
N GLY A 135 -15.24 5.98 0.70
CA GLY A 135 -13.82 6.26 0.62
C GLY A 135 -13.10 5.24 -0.26
N MET A 136 -12.19 5.75 -1.07
CA MET A 136 -11.47 4.96 -2.08
C MET A 136 -10.13 4.44 -1.60
N TRP A 137 -9.72 4.84 -0.39
CA TRP A 137 -8.48 4.41 0.18
C TRP A 137 -8.55 2.93 0.59
N PHE A 138 -7.55 2.15 0.24
CA PHE A 138 -7.58 0.69 0.37
C PHE A 138 -7.88 0.17 1.79
N PRO A 139 -7.32 0.73 2.88
CA PRO A 139 -7.69 0.36 4.24
C PRO A 139 -9.20 0.41 4.52
N GLU A 140 -9.92 1.32 3.85
CA GLU A 140 -11.37 1.50 3.99
C GLU A 140 -12.15 0.50 3.15
N LEU A 141 -11.64 0.14 1.96
CA LEU A 141 -12.24 -0.85 1.06
C LEU A 141 -12.24 -2.28 1.62
N TYR A 142 -11.42 -2.55 2.65
CA TYR A 142 -11.41 -3.85 3.35
C TYR A 142 -12.52 -3.99 4.39
N PHE A 143 -13.10 -2.87 4.84
CA PHE A 143 -13.99 -2.85 6.01
C PHE A 143 -15.25 -3.72 5.82
N PHE A 144 -16.06 -3.43 4.80
CA PHE A 144 -17.31 -4.16 4.58
C PHE A 144 -17.12 -5.61 4.09
N PRO A 145 -16.12 -5.94 3.26
CA PRO A 145 -15.77 -7.34 2.99
C PRO A 145 -15.39 -8.09 4.27
N PHE A 146 -14.61 -7.49 5.18
CA PHE A 146 -14.26 -8.13 6.44
C PHE A 146 -15.49 -8.35 7.32
N ALA A 147 -16.36 -7.34 7.49
CA ALA A 147 -17.63 -7.51 8.18
C ALA A 147 -18.50 -8.61 7.56
N THR A 148 -18.54 -8.68 6.22
CA THR A 148 -19.23 -9.76 5.48
C THR A 148 -18.62 -11.12 5.80
N ALA A 149 -17.29 -11.24 5.78
CA ALA A 149 -16.57 -12.46 6.11
C ALA A 149 -16.90 -12.93 7.54
N LEU A 150 -16.93 -12.04 8.53
CA LEU A 150 -17.29 -12.40 9.91
C LEU A 150 -18.73 -12.92 10.02
N VAL A 151 -19.69 -12.22 9.41
CA VAL A 151 -21.09 -12.64 9.47
C VAL A 151 -21.29 -13.96 8.71
N ALA A 152 -20.65 -14.14 7.56
CA ALA A 152 -20.70 -15.39 6.79
C ALA A 152 -20.00 -16.55 7.51
N ALA A 153 -18.83 -16.31 8.10
CA ALA A 153 -18.07 -17.30 8.86
C ALA A 153 -18.83 -17.80 10.10
N SER A 154 -19.71 -16.99 10.69
CA SER A 154 -20.60 -17.45 11.77
C SER A 154 -21.55 -18.58 11.36
N ARG A 155 -21.98 -18.60 10.09
CA ARG A 155 -22.80 -19.67 9.51
C ARG A 155 -21.97 -20.93 9.33
N PHE A 156 -20.76 -20.77 8.78
CA PHE A 156 -19.79 -21.83 8.64
C PHE A 156 -19.45 -22.49 10.00
N ALA A 157 -19.21 -21.69 11.03
CA ALA A 157 -18.96 -22.19 12.40
C ALA A 157 -20.10 -23.03 12.96
N SER A 158 -21.34 -22.74 12.54
CA SER A 158 -22.54 -23.51 12.89
C SER A 158 -22.77 -24.73 12.00
N GLY A 159 -21.85 -25.06 11.09
CA GLY A 159 -22.00 -26.15 10.13
C GLY A 159 -22.95 -25.85 8.96
N LYS A 160 -23.32 -24.59 8.74
CA LYS A 160 -24.32 -24.21 7.73
C LYS A 160 -23.63 -23.71 6.46
N THR A 161 -24.21 -24.05 5.32
CA THR A 161 -23.61 -23.81 4.00
C THR A 161 -24.22 -22.66 3.22
N ASP A 162 -25.24 -22.00 3.78
CA ASP A 162 -26.02 -20.94 3.15
C ASP A 162 -25.26 -19.63 2.90
N ALA A 163 -24.08 -19.47 3.52
CA ALA A 163 -23.21 -18.30 3.36
C ALA A 163 -21.80 -18.64 2.84
N LEU A 164 -21.55 -19.86 2.34
CA LEU A 164 -20.22 -20.23 1.86
C LEU A 164 -19.75 -19.41 0.65
N LEU A 165 -20.65 -19.05 -0.26
CA LEU A 165 -20.27 -18.24 -1.42
C LEU A 165 -19.94 -16.79 -1.03
N PRO A 166 -20.78 -16.07 -0.24
CA PRO A 166 -20.38 -14.78 0.34
C PRO A 166 -19.06 -14.84 1.11
N LEU A 167 -18.82 -15.91 1.86
CA LEU A 167 -17.58 -16.12 2.60
C LEU A 167 -16.37 -16.28 1.68
N ALA A 168 -16.49 -17.08 0.62
CA ALA A 168 -15.42 -17.27 -0.35
C ALA A 168 -15.08 -15.97 -1.10
N LEU A 169 -16.11 -15.23 -1.53
CA LEU A 169 -15.94 -13.95 -2.19
C LEU A 169 -15.28 -12.93 -1.27
N SER A 170 -15.82 -12.72 -0.06
CA SER A 170 -15.26 -11.72 0.85
C SER A 170 -13.84 -12.09 1.31
N ALA A 171 -13.56 -13.35 1.58
CA ALA A 171 -12.21 -13.83 1.87
C ALA A 171 -11.25 -13.60 0.70
N GLY A 172 -11.69 -13.88 -0.53
CA GLY A 172 -10.91 -13.65 -1.74
C GLY A 172 -10.53 -12.18 -1.93
N PHE A 173 -11.51 -11.27 -1.82
CA PHE A 173 -11.28 -9.82 -1.89
C PHE A 173 -10.31 -9.33 -0.81
N LEU A 174 -10.45 -9.82 0.43
CA LEU A 174 -9.56 -9.47 1.53
C LEU A 174 -8.13 -9.93 1.27
N ILE A 175 -7.93 -11.20 0.91
CA ILE A 175 -6.58 -11.75 0.66
C ILE A 175 -5.90 -11.05 -0.52
N ASN A 176 -6.66 -10.71 -1.56
CA ASN A 176 -6.14 -9.95 -2.70
C ASN A 176 -5.76 -8.52 -2.31
N GLY A 177 -6.61 -7.87 -1.51
CA GLY A 177 -6.38 -6.52 -1.04
C GLY A 177 -5.16 -6.40 -0.13
N HIS A 178 -5.02 -7.28 0.87
CA HIS A 178 -3.92 -7.18 1.82
C HIS A 178 -3.44 -8.55 2.34
N VAL A 179 -2.13 -8.77 2.32
CA VAL A 179 -1.51 -10.07 2.66
C VAL A 179 -1.79 -10.51 4.10
N SER A 180 -1.98 -9.58 5.03
CA SER A 180 -2.28 -9.89 6.44
C SER A 180 -3.60 -10.66 6.62
N PHE A 181 -4.51 -10.61 5.64
CA PHE A 181 -5.74 -11.38 5.71
C PHE A 181 -5.52 -12.88 5.55
N VAL A 182 -4.39 -13.33 4.98
CA VAL A 182 -4.03 -14.75 4.93
C VAL A 182 -3.91 -15.31 6.35
N SER A 183 -3.11 -14.67 7.20
CA SER A 183 -2.92 -15.10 8.59
C SER A 183 -4.15 -14.80 9.45
N THR A 184 -4.75 -13.62 9.28
CA THR A 184 -5.94 -13.20 10.06
C THR A 184 -7.11 -14.15 9.85
N LEU A 185 -7.47 -14.45 8.58
CA LEU A 185 -8.54 -15.39 8.27
C LEU A 185 -8.16 -16.83 8.65
N GLY A 186 -6.90 -17.23 8.47
CA GLY A 186 -6.42 -18.54 8.89
C GLY A 186 -6.63 -18.79 10.40
N ILE A 187 -6.30 -17.82 11.24
CA ILE A 187 -6.53 -17.88 12.70
C ILE A 187 -8.04 -17.94 12.99
N ILE A 188 -8.83 -17.08 12.35
CA ILE A 188 -10.30 -17.07 12.53
C ILE A 188 -10.88 -18.45 12.21
N PHE A 189 -10.60 -19.00 11.03
CA PHE A 189 -11.15 -20.30 10.62
C PHE A 189 -10.68 -21.44 11.51
N THR A 190 -9.43 -21.44 11.96
CA THR A 190 -8.91 -22.44 12.89
C THR A 190 -9.70 -22.43 14.21
N LEU A 191 -9.93 -21.25 14.78
CA LEU A 191 -10.71 -21.09 16.00
C LEU A 191 -12.20 -21.45 15.81
N LEU A 192 -12.77 -21.21 14.63
CA LEU A 192 -14.15 -21.59 14.32
C LEU A 192 -14.33 -23.09 14.09
N LEU A 193 -13.34 -23.76 13.50
CA LEU A 193 -13.32 -25.23 13.42
C LEU A 193 -13.21 -25.85 14.81
N LEU A 194 -12.37 -25.29 15.69
CA LEU A 194 -12.30 -25.69 17.10
C LEU A 194 -13.64 -25.46 17.80
N TYR A 195 -14.28 -24.30 17.60
CA TYR A 195 -15.61 -24.03 18.14
C TYR A 195 -16.64 -25.06 17.66
N ASN A 196 -16.69 -25.37 16.35
CA ASN A 196 -17.59 -26.40 15.81
C ASN A 196 -17.33 -27.77 16.45
N HIS A 197 -16.06 -28.13 16.64
CA HIS A 197 -15.68 -29.38 17.30
C HIS A 197 -16.12 -29.45 18.76
N LEU A 198 -15.92 -28.38 19.53
CA LEU A 198 -16.37 -28.30 20.92
C LEU A 198 -17.90 -28.33 21.07
N GLN A 199 -18.63 -28.01 19.99
CA GLN A 199 -20.10 -28.07 19.94
C GLN A 199 -20.64 -29.39 19.38
N ARG A 200 -19.80 -30.40 19.11
CA ARG A 200 -20.17 -31.66 18.44
C ARG A 200 -21.41 -32.35 19.04
N ASP A 201 -21.56 -32.32 20.36
CA ASP A 201 -22.66 -33.01 21.07
C ASP A 201 -24.01 -32.25 20.98
N LYS A 202 -23.98 -31.00 20.49
CA LYS A 202 -25.14 -30.11 20.34
C LYS A 202 -25.51 -29.87 18.88
N LEU A 203 -24.68 -30.31 17.94
CA LEU A 203 -24.88 -30.16 16.50
C LEU A 203 -25.47 -31.43 15.89
N GLY A 204 -26.26 -31.25 14.82
CA GLY A 204 -26.65 -32.38 13.96
C GLY A 204 -25.42 -33.01 13.30
N ARG A 205 -25.50 -34.29 12.94
CA ARG A 205 -24.39 -34.97 12.22
C ARG A 205 -24.07 -34.27 10.90
N ASP A 206 -25.07 -33.70 10.23
CA ASP A 206 -24.97 -32.91 9.00
C ASP A 206 -24.42 -31.48 9.22
N GLN A 207 -24.19 -31.07 10.47
CA GLN A 207 -23.65 -29.76 10.87
C GLN A 207 -22.27 -29.86 11.56
N TYR A 208 -21.92 -31.04 12.07
CA TYR A 208 -20.58 -31.29 12.59
C TYR A 208 -19.59 -31.50 11.44
N ILE A 209 -18.70 -30.53 11.19
CA ILE A 209 -17.85 -30.46 9.99
C ILE A 209 -16.94 -31.68 9.83
N PHE A 210 -16.52 -32.29 10.94
CA PHE A 210 -15.65 -33.47 10.93
C PHE A 210 -16.41 -34.79 10.79
N SER A 211 -17.74 -34.75 10.64
CA SER A 211 -18.54 -35.95 10.40
C SER A 211 -18.54 -36.33 8.92
N ARG A 212 -18.62 -37.63 8.62
CA ARG A 212 -18.79 -38.12 7.25
C ARG A 212 -20.11 -37.66 6.62
N GLU A 213 -21.15 -37.48 7.43
CA GLU A 213 -22.47 -37.07 6.96
C GLU A 213 -22.48 -35.62 6.48
N TYR A 214 -21.74 -34.74 7.15
CA TYR A 214 -21.55 -33.37 6.71
C TYR A 214 -21.03 -33.32 5.26
N TRP A 215 -19.98 -34.08 4.94
CA TRP A 215 -19.37 -34.07 3.61
C TRP A 215 -20.26 -34.71 2.53
N LYS A 216 -21.06 -35.72 2.87
CA LYS A 216 -22.06 -36.28 1.95
C LYS A 216 -23.12 -35.25 1.56
N THR A 217 -23.63 -34.51 2.54
CA THR A 217 -24.71 -33.52 2.34
C THR A 217 -24.18 -32.22 1.73
N ASN A 218 -23.03 -31.75 2.20
CA ASN A 218 -22.54 -30.39 1.94
C ASN A 218 -21.32 -30.32 1.01
N GLY A 219 -20.71 -31.45 0.64
CA GLY A 219 -19.44 -31.47 -0.09
C GLY A 219 -19.45 -30.68 -1.40
N ARG A 220 -20.56 -30.69 -2.14
CA ARG A 220 -20.71 -29.88 -3.37
C ARG A 220 -20.69 -28.38 -3.10
N ALA A 221 -21.34 -27.92 -2.04
CA ALA A 221 -21.37 -26.50 -1.67
C ALA A 221 -19.99 -26.03 -1.20
N VAL A 222 -19.30 -26.86 -0.42
CA VAL A 222 -17.92 -26.61 0.02
C VAL A 222 -16.96 -26.56 -1.16
N ALA A 223 -17.03 -27.54 -2.07
CA ALA A 223 -16.18 -27.57 -3.27
C ALA A 223 -16.38 -26.32 -4.15
N ARG A 224 -17.62 -25.87 -4.35
CA ARG A 224 -17.92 -24.63 -5.08
C ARG A 224 -17.30 -23.40 -4.42
N ALA A 225 -17.39 -23.30 -3.09
CA ALA A 225 -16.82 -22.18 -2.36
C ALA A 225 -15.28 -22.17 -2.41
N ILE A 226 -14.65 -23.35 -2.26
CA ILE A 226 -13.20 -23.52 -2.42
C ILE A 226 -12.78 -23.14 -3.84
N PHE A 227 -13.52 -23.59 -4.86
CA PHE A 227 -13.23 -23.24 -6.24
C PHE A 227 -13.29 -21.72 -6.47
N VAL A 228 -14.35 -21.05 -6.00
CA VAL A 228 -14.48 -19.59 -6.12
C VAL A 228 -13.33 -18.88 -5.40
N LEU A 229 -13.00 -19.29 -4.16
CA LEU A 229 -11.88 -18.73 -3.43
C LEU A 229 -10.54 -18.97 -4.16
N PHE A 230 -10.36 -20.15 -4.75
CA PHE A 230 -9.15 -20.49 -5.51
C PHE A 230 -8.93 -19.57 -6.71
N LEU A 231 -9.99 -19.11 -7.39
CA LEU A 231 -9.88 -18.15 -8.49
C LEU A 231 -9.18 -16.85 -8.09
N PHE A 232 -9.30 -16.42 -6.83
CA PHE A 232 -8.59 -15.25 -6.31
C PHE A 232 -7.09 -15.46 -6.15
N PHE A 233 -6.60 -16.70 -6.13
CA PHE A 233 -5.17 -17.01 -6.07
C PHE A 233 -4.55 -17.19 -7.46
N VAL A 234 -5.35 -17.32 -8.52
CA VAL A 234 -4.85 -17.52 -9.88
C VAL A 234 -3.91 -16.39 -10.33
N PRO A 235 -4.20 -15.09 -10.12
CA PRO A 235 -3.28 -14.02 -10.48
C PRO A 235 -1.91 -14.14 -9.78
N LEU A 236 -1.92 -14.41 -8.47
CA LEU A 236 -0.69 -14.62 -7.70
C LEU A 236 0.12 -15.80 -8.23
N ILE A 237 -0.54 -16.89 -8.61
CA ILE A 237 0.12 -18.08 -9.17
C ILE A 237 0.78 -17.72 -10.50
N ILE A 238 0.06 -17.01 -11.38
CA ILE A 238 0.60 -16.55 -12.67
C ILE A 238 1.82 -15.66 -12.44
N GLU A 239 1.73 -14.68 -11.55
CA GLU A 239 2.84 -13.77 -11.23
C GLU A 239 4.05 -14.52 -10.67
N THR A 240 3.82 -15.47 -9.77
CA THR A 240 4.89 -16.30 -9.17
C THR A 240 5.61 -17.15 -10.22
N ILE A 241 4.87 -17.68 -11.20
CA ILE A 241 5.43 -18.47 -12.30
C ILE A 241 6.21 -17.58 -13.28
N ARG A 242 5.68 -16.40 -13.62
CA ARG A 242 6.32 -15.45 -14.56
C ARG A 242 7.58 -14.81 -13.97
N HIS A 243 7.59 -14.53 -12.67
CA HIS A 243 8.66 -13.79 -12.00
C HIS A 243 9.14 -14.49 -10.73
N PHE A 244 9.66 -15.71 -10.83
CA PHE A 244 10.17 -16.49 -9.69
C PHE A 244 11.32 -15.75 -8.95
N PRO A 245 11.36 -15.73 -7.59
CA PRO A 245 10.54 -16.49 -6.62
C PRO A 245 9.16 -15.89 -6.30
N GLY A 246 8.75 -14.85 -7.02
CA GLY A 246 7.44 -14.23 -6.93
C GLY A 246 7.20 -13.38 -5.70
N PRO A 247 6.01 -12.74 -5.59
CA PRO A 247 5.66 -11.89 -4.45
C PRO A 247 5.65 -12.62 -3.10
N VAL A 248 5.41 -13.94 -3.12
CA VAL A 248 5.36 -14.77 -1.89
C VAL A 248 6.69 -14.76 -1.15
N ALA A 249 7.83 -14.74 -1.85
CA ALA A 249 9.14 -14.67 -1.22
C ALA A 249 9.33 -13.35 -0.45
N SER A 250 8.83 -12.23 -0.99
CA SER A 250 8.85 -10.92 -0.33
C SER A 250 8.00 -10.90 0.94
N TYR A 251 6.88 -11.63 0.97
CA TYR A 251 6.04 -11.73 2.16
C TYR A 251 6.73 -12.50 3.29
N ILE A 252 7.42 -13.59 2.93
CA ILE A 252 8.17 -14.41 3.87
C ILE A 252 9.38 -13.63 4.42
N SER A 253 10.10 -12.90 3.57
CA SER A 253 11.26 -12.11 4.00
C SER A 253 10.84 -11.01 4.97
N PHE A 254 9.73 -10.30 4.72
CA PHE A 254 9.19 -9.30 5.64
C PHE A 254 8.91 -9.88 7.03
N GLY A 255 8.25 -11.05 7.10
CA GLY A 255 7.92 -11.70 8.38
C GLY A 255 9.12 -12.14 9.21
N ARG A 256 10.31 -12.34 8.60
CA ARG A 256 11.54 -12.74 9.32
C ARG A 256 12.26 -11.59 10.01
N HIS A 257 12.11 -10.37 9.50
CA HIS A 257 12.87 -9.21 9.97
C HIS A 257 12.09 -8.37 11.01
N HIS A 258 10.81 -8.67 11.22
CA HIS A 258 9.96 -7.90 12.13
C HIS A 258 9.97 -8.47 13.56
N HIS A 259 10.26 -7.62 14.54
CA HIS A 259 10.23 -7.99 15.96
C HIS A 259 8.82 -7.89 16.54
N ALA A 260 8.46 -8.86 17.38
CA ALA A 260 7.15 -8.88 18.01
C ALA A 260 6.93 -7.69 18.94
N ASN A 261 5.78 -7.03 18.82
CA ASN A 261 5.35 -5.97 19.72
C ASN A 261 5.13 -6.50 21.16
N THR A 262 5.32 -5.59 22.12
CA THR A 262 5.07 -5.90 23.54
C THR A 262 3.58 -6.18 23.77
N PHE A 263 3.28 -6.97 24.82
CA PHE A 263 1.89 -7.31 25.16
C PHE A 263 1.05 -6.07 25.49
N GLY A 264 1.62 -5.09 26.20
CA GLY A 264 0.92 -3.84 26.52
C GLY A 264 0.59 -3.00 25.28
N ASN A 265 1.51 -2.94 24.31
CA ASN A 265 1.28 -2.20 23.07
C ASN A 265 0.23 -2.88 22.19
N MET A 266 0.27 -4.21 22.09
CA MET A 266 -0.75 -5.02 21.42
C MET A 266 -2.16 -4.77 21.99
N LEU A 267 -2.30 -4.76 23.33
CA LEU A 267 -3.57 -4.48 24.00
C LEU A 267 -4.05 -3.04 23.77
N ARG A 268 -3.14 -2.05 23.85
CA ARG A 268 -3.49 -0.63 23.63
C ARG A 268 -3.95 -0.38 22.20
N TYR A 269 -3.24 -0.95 21.23
CA TYR A 269 -3.59 -0.84 19.81
C TYR A 269 -4.96 -1.46 19.52
N SER A 270 -5.15 -2.72 19.91
CA SER A 270 -6.44 -3.42 19.72
C SER A 270 -7.58 -2.77 20.52
N GLY A 271 -7.28 -2.25 21.71
CA GLY A 271 -8.23 -1.55 22.57
C GLY A 271 -8.66 -0.19 22.03
N GLY A 272 -7.81 0.48 21.23
CA GLY A 272 -8.14 1.73 20.56
C GLY A 272 -9.37 1.64 19.66
N TYR A 273 -9.62 0.47 19.05
CA TYR A 273 -10.80 0.23 18.21
C TYR A 273 -12.11 0.08 19.01
N TRP A 274 -12.01 -0.17 20.31
CA TRP A 274 -13.16 -0.24 21.23
C TRP A 274 -13.34 1.07 22.01
N GLY A 275 -12.62 2.12 21.64
CA GLY A 275 -12.57 3.42 22.32
C GLY A 275 -11.63 3.47 23.53
N SER A 276 -11.39 2.35 24.21
CA SER A 276 -10.35 2.24 25.25
C SER A 276 -9.94 0.78 25.52
N THR A 277 -8.74 0.60 26.08
CA THR A 277 -8.26 -0.72 26.56
C THR A 277 -9.18 -1.33 27.60
N THR A 278 -9.79 -0.52 28.48
CA THR A 278 -10.70 -1.01 29.53
C THR A 278 -11.97 -1.60 28.92
N VAL A 279 -12.62 -0.87 28.00
CA VAL A 279 -13.82 -1.35 27.30
C VAL A 279 -13.51 -2.62 26.52
N PHE A 280 -12.34 -2.67 25.87
CA PHE A 280 -11.87 -3.85 25.16
C PHE A 280 -11.73 -5.08 26.07
N VAL A 281 -11.03 -4.96 27.21
CA VAL A 281 -10.85 -6.08 28.15
C VAL A 281 -12.20 -6.57 28.68
N VAL A 282 -13.09 -5.65 29.06
CA VAL A 282 -14.44 -6.01 29.53
C VAL A 282 -15.22 -6.75 28.44
N ALA A 283 -15.17 -6.28 27.20
CA ALA A 283 -15.84 -6.93 26.08
C ALA A 283 -15.29 -8.34 25.81
N VAL A 284 -13.96 -8.51 25.81
CA VAL A 284 -13.31 -9.83 25.64
C VAL A 284 -13.71 -10.80 26.75
N LEU A 285 -13.70 -10.36 28.00
CA LEU A 285 -14.12 -11.17 29.14
C LEU A 285 -15.60 -11.56 29.04
N ALA A 286 -16.48 -10.61 28.69
CA ALA A 286 -17.90 -10.88 28.51
C ALA A 286 -18.16 -11.90 27.39
N MET A 287 -17.48 -11.75 26.24
CA MET A 287 -17.54 -12.71 25.13
C MET A 287 -17.09 -14.10 25.60
N GLY A 288 -15.96 -14.18 26.30
CA GLY A 288 -15.41 -15.42 26.85
C GLY A 288 -16.36 -16.13 27.81
N VAL A 289 -16.98 -15.40 28.73
CA VAL A 289 -17.96 -15.97 29.69
C VAL A 289 -19.19 -16.53 28.98
N ILE A 290 -19.75 -15.81 28.01
CA ILE A 290 -20.94 -16.27 27.26
C ILE A 290 -20.60 -17.51 26.43
N LEU A 291 -19.43 -17.52 25.78
CA LEU A 291 -18.98 -18.67 24.99
C LEU A 291 -18.69 -19.89 25.88
N ALA A 292 -18.00 -19.72 27.00
CA ALA A 292 -17.73 -20.80 27.95
C ALA A 292 -19.03 -21.42 28.48
N ARG A 293 -20.01 -20.58 28.89
CA ARG A 293 -21.33 -21.06 29.30
C ARG A 293 -22.04 -21.83 28.19
N THR A 294 -21.90 -21.40 26.94
CA THR A 294 -22.54 -22.09 25.82
C THR A 294 -21.84 -23.39 25.44
N ILE A 295 -20.51 -23.44 25.51
CA ILE A 295 -19.72 -24.65 25.22
C ILE A 295 -19.92 -25.69 26.33
N PHE A 296 -19.69 -25.32 27.59
CA PHE A 296 -19.70 -26.24 28.73
C PHE A 296 -21.08 -26.42 29.39
N GLY A 297 -22.09 -25.66 28.98
CA GLY A 297 -23.45 -25.78 29.53
C GLY A 297 -24.10 -27.13 29.19
N LYS A 298 -24.82 -27.71 30.17
CA LYS A 298 -25.51 -29.02 30.07
C LYS A 298 -26.72 -29.03 29.10
N ARG A 299 -27.19 -27.87 28.62
CA ARG A 299 -28.31 -27.79 27.66
C ARG A 299 -27.87 -28.36 26.31
N ARG A 300 -28.54 -29.41 25.84
CA ARG A 300 -28.29 -30.06 24.53
C ARG A 300 -28.85 -29.29 23.32
N ALA A 301 -29.47 -28.14 23.52
CA ALA A 301 -29.98 -27.35 22.40
C ALA A 301 -28.80 -26.76 21.59
N ALA A 302 -28.93 -26.81 20.26
CA ALA A 302 -27.96 -26.20 19.36
C ALA A 302 -27.74 -24.72 19.74
N PRO A 303 -26.48 -24.22 19.74
CA PRO A 303 -26.24 -22.81 19.99
C PRO A 303 -27.01 -21.96 18.98
N GLY A 304 -27.70 -20.92 19.48
CA GLY A 304 -28.40 -19.99 18.61
C GLY A 304 -27.43 -19.31 17.64
N ASN A 305 -27.88 -18.97 16.43
CA ASN A 305 -27.05 -18.34 15.39
C ASN A 305 -26.26 -17.11 15.90
N GLY A 306 -26.81 -16.37 16.87
CA GLY A 306 -26.13 -15.22 17.49
C GLY A 306 -24.89 -15.60 18.31
N VAL A 307 -24.84 -16.80 18.91
CA VAL A 307 -23.64 -17.25 19.64
C VAL A 307 -22.52 -17.63 18.69
N ALA A 308 -22.84 -18.23 17.54
CA ALA A 308 -21.83 -18.49 16.51
C ALA A 308 -21.25 -17.18 15.92
N LEU A 309 -22.08 -16.13 15.82
CA LEU A 309 -21.58 -14.81 15.50
C LEU A 309 -20.66 -14.28 16.60
N LEU A 310 -21.04 -14.37 17.87
CA LEU A 310 -20.18 -14.01 19.00
C LEU A 310 -18.83 -14.77 18.97
N ALA A 311 -18.85 -16.08 18.67
CA ALA A 311 -17.64 -16.89 18.54
C ALA A 311 -16.73 -16.37 17.42
N THR A 312 -17.32 -15.90 16.32
CA THR A 312 -16.58 -15.30 15.20
C THR A 312 -15.98 -13.95 15.56
N LEU A 313 -16.70 -13.12 16.32
CA LEU A 313 -16.18 -11.84 16.82
C LEU A 313 -15.02 -12.05 17.81
N ALA A 314 -15.12 -13.06 18.68
CA ALA A 314 -14.04 -13.45 19.58
C ALA A 314 -12.82 -14.01 18.80
N ALA A 315 -13.04 -14.83 17.78
CA ALA A 315 -11.98 -15.34 16.91
C ALA A 315 -11.26 -14.21 16.14
N ALA A 316 -12.01 -13.24 15.61
CA ALA A 316 -11.46 -12.06 14.97
C ALA A 316 -10.67 -11.19 15.94
N THR A 317 -11.12 -11.09 17.19
CA THR A 317 -10.38 -10.40 18.26
C THR A 317 -9.05 -11.09 18.56
N ALA A 318 -9.03 -12.42 18.67
CA ALA A 318 -7.79 -13.18 18.84
C ALA A 318 -6.85 -13.00 17.64
N ALA A 319 -7.37 -13.01 16.42
CA ALA A 319 -6.58 -12.75 15.22
C ALA A 319 -6.01 -11.33 15.19
N MET A 320 -6.75 -10.31 15.62
CA MET A 320 -6.27 -8.94 15.72
C MET A 320 -5.17 -8.77 16.79
N LEU A 321 -5.30 -9.45 17.93
CA LEU A 321 -4.24 -9.48 18.94
C LEU A 321 -2.97 -10.14 18.39
N PHE A 322 -3.11 -11.25 17.68
CA PHE A 322 -1.97 -11.88 17.01
C PHE A 322 -1.34 -10.95 15.96
N TYR A 323 -2.17 -10.33 15.11
CA TYR A 323 -1.70 -9.45 14.06
C TYR A 323 -1.01 -8.20 14.61
N SER A 324 -1.58 -7.54 15.61
CA SER A 324 -0.95 -6.41 16.29
C SER A 324 0.33 -6.79 17.04
N LYS A 325 0.46 -8.05 17.47
CA LYS A 325 1.69 -8.54 18.08
C LYS A 325 2.80 -8.83 17.07
N PHE A 326 2.48 -9.42 15.92
CA PHE A 326 3.49 -10.00 15.02
C PHE A 326 3.52 -9.45 13.60
N GLY A 327 2.52 -8.69 13.18
CA GLY A 327 2.37 -8.25 11.78
C GLY A 327 2.07 -6.77 11.58
N VAL A 328 1.83 -6.00 12.64
CA VAL A 328 1.73 -4.54 12.56
C VAL A 328 3.08 -3.95 12.94
N ASP A 329 3.74 -3.35 11.96
CA ASP A 329 5.06 -2.77 12.08
C ASP A 329 5.07 -1.38 12.74
N GLU A 330 4.02 -0.59 12.52
CA GLU A 330 3.86 0.74 13.13
C GLU A 330 2.50 0.88 13.83
N LEU A 331 2.47 0.75 15.16
CA LEU A 331 1.23 0.79 15.95
C LEU A 331 0.60 2.19 16.08
N ASN A 332 1.28 3.25 15.68
CA ASN A 332 0.66 4.59 15.56
C ASN A 332 -0.25 4.69 14.32
N GLN A 333 -0.03 3.84 13.31
CA GLN A 333 -0.83 3.79 12.09
C GLN A 333 -2.11 2.96 12.31
N LYS A 334 -3.15 3.62 12.84
CA LYS A 334 -4.45 2.98 13.10
C LYS A 334 -5.11 2.41 11.84
N TYR A 335 -4.82 2.95 10.66
CA TYR A 335 -5.42 2.51 9.40
C TYR A 335 -5.14 1.04 9.09
N ILE A 336 -4.00 0.50 9.55
CA ILE A 336 -3.60 -0.90 9.31
C ILE A 336 -4.65 -1.89 9.84
N GLY A 337 -5.35 -1.54 10.92
CA GLY A 337 -6.40 -2.37 11.52
C GLY A 337 -7.82 -1.84 11.34
N TYR A 338 -8.09 -0.91 10.42
CA TYR A 338 -9.42 -0.31 10.25
C TYR A 338 -10.57 -1.32 10.06
N PHE A 339 -10.32 -2.44 9.36
CA PHE A 339 -11.28 -3.52 9.22
C PHE A 339 -11.80 -4.07 10.56
N TYR A 340 -11.00 -3.97 11.62
CA TYR A 340 -11.33 -4.48 12.95
C TYR A 340 -12.43 -3.67 13.65
N TYR A 341 -12.71 -2.42 13.25
CA TYR A 341 -13.88 -1.67 13.73
C TYR A 341 -15.21 -2.38 13.47
N SER A 342 -15.24 -3.34 12.54
CA SER A 342 -16.42 -4.18 12.31
C SER A 342 -16.79 -5.04 13.52
N VAL A 343 -15.81 -5.43 14.35
CA VAL A 343 -16.02 -6.28 15.53
C VAL A 343 -16.81 -5.57 16.63
N PRO A 344 -16.40 -4.39 17.15
CA PRO A 344 -17.21 -3.66 18.12
C PRO A 344 -18.57 -3.24 17.54
N ALA A 345 -18.64 -2.85 16.26
CA ALA A 345 -19.91 -2.48 15.62
C ALA A 345 -20.89 -3.65 15.53
N LEU A 346 -20.43 -4.83 15.10
CA LEU A 346 -21.27 -6.05 15.06
C LEU A 346 -21.64 -6.53 16.47
N THR A 347 -20.74 -6.36 17.45
CA THR A 347 -21.02 -6.65 18.86
C THR A 347 -22.16 -5.78 19.38
N ALA A 348 -22.11 -4.47 19.12
CA ALA A 348 -23.17 -3.54 19.50
C ALA A 348 -24.52 -3.92 18.87
N GLY A 349 -24.55 -4.23 17.57
CA GLY A 349 -25.76 -4.68 16.90
C GLY A 349 -26.32 -6.00 17.47
N LEU A 350 -25.44 -6.96 17.80
CA LEU A 350 -25.83 -8.24 18.39
C LEU A 350 -26.40 -8.04 19.80
N LEU A 351 -25.76 -7.21 20.63
CA LEU A 351 -26.21 -6.89 21.98
C LEU A 351 -27.60 -6.26 21.97
N VAL A 352 -27.85 -5.28 21.11
CA VAL A 352 -29.18 -4.67 20.96
C VAL A 352 -30.23 -5.72 20.59
N THR A 353 -29.88 -6.66 19.70
CA THR A 353 -30.80 -7.76 19.34
C THR A 353 -31.09 -8.71 20.50
N TRP A 354 -30.12 -8.97 21.37
CA TRP A 354 -30.33 -9.80 22.56
C TRP A 354 -31.15 -9.10 23.64
N VAL A 355 -30.84 -7.84 23.92
CA VAL A 355 -31.59 -7.00 24.87
C VAL A 355 -33.03 -6.88 24.40
N THR A 356 -33.25 -6.58 23.13
CA THR A 356 -34.60 -6.48 22.58
C THR A 356 -35.36 -7.79 22.72
N ARG A 357 -34.79 -8.95 22.37
CA ARG A 357 -35.46 -10.24 22.55
C ARG A 357 -35.78 -10.62 24.00
N ALA A 358 -35.07 -10.05 24.97
CA ALA A 358 -35.33 -10.27 26.39
C ALA A 358 -36.49 -9.40 26.92
N CYS A 359 -36.93 -8.38 26.18
CA CYS A 359 -38.02 -7.47 26.58
C CYS A 359 -39.39 -7.88 25.99
N PRO A 360 -40.52 -7.46 26.60
CA PRO A 360 -41.86 -7.74 26.08
C PRO A 360 -42.08 -7.19 24.65
N PRO A 361 -42.80 -7.91 23.77
CA PRO A 361 -42.82 -7.64 22.33
C PRO A 361 -43.58 -6.37 21.90
N ARG A 362 -44.54 -5.88 22.69
CA ARG A 362 -45.40 -4.73 22.31
C ARG A 362 -44.68 -3.38 22.32
N PRO A 363 -44.11 -2.88 23.44
CA PRO A 363 -43.42 -1.59 23.45
C PRO A 363 -42.16 -1.62 22.56
N LEU A 364 -41.55 -2.79 22.44
CA LEU A 364 -40.29 -2.98 21.74
C LEU A 364 -40.41 -2.96 20.21
N ARG A 365 -41.52 -3.46 19.64
CA ARG A 365 -41.81 -3.28 18.21
C ARG A 365 -41.95 -1.80 17.87
N LEU A 366 -42.60 -1.02 18.75
CA LEU A 366 -42.72 0.43 18.59
C LEU A 366 -41.33 1.10 18.61
N VAL A 367 -40.49 0.73 19.58
CA VAL A 367 -39.10 1.24 19.68
C VAL A 367 -38.29 0.88 18.44
N ALA A 368 -38.36 -0.35 17.93
CA ALA A 368 -37.63 -0.75 16.72
C ALA A 368 -38.10 0.03 15.48
N THR A 369 -39.40 0.27 15.34
CA THR A 369 -39.97 1.05 14.22
C THR A 369 -39.49 2.50 14.22
N ILE A 370 -39.23 3.10 15.39
CA ILE A 370 -38.71 4.47 15.51
C ILE A 370 -37.18 4.50 15.45
N ALA A 371 -36.50 3.58 16.14
CA ALA A 371 -35.05 3.57 16.27
C ALA A 371 -34.35 3.30 14.92
N ILE A 372 -34.90 2.43 14.08
CA ILE A 372 -34.32 2.13 12.76
C ILE A 372 -34.21 3.39 11.88
N PRO A 373 -35.31 4.12 11.57
CA PRO A 373 -35.21 5.31 10.73
C PRO A 373 -34.36 6.40 11.39
N VAL A 374 -34.44 6.59 12.72
CA VAL A 374 -33.60 7.58 13.43
C VAL A 374 -32.10 7.27 13.26
N LEU A 375 -31.69 6.02 13.50
CA LEU A 375 -30.29 5.62 13.37
C LEU A 375 -29.82 5.66 11.92
N LEU A 376 -30.66 5.27 10.96
CA LEU A 376 -30.31 5.35 9.53
C LEU A 376 -30.18 6.82 9.08
N THR A 377 -31.07 7.71 9.49
CA THR A 377 -30.95 9.15 9.22
C THR A 377 -29.70 9.72 9.87
N ALA A 378 -29.42 9.38 11.14
CA ALA A 378 -28.19 9.81 11.81
C ALA A 378 -26.92 9.28 11.11
N THR A 379 -26.97 8.07 10.57
CA THR A 379 -25.91 7.51 9.74
C THR A 379 -25.73 8.33 8.47
N VAL A 380 -26.81 8.62 7.73
CA VAL A 380 -26.78 9.44 6.51
C VAL A 380 -26.20 10.83 6.77
N VAL A 381 -26.65 11.49 7.84
CA VAL A 381 -26.11 12.79 8.27
C VAL A 381 -24.61 12.69 8.57
N LYS A 382 -24.17 11.61 9.23
CA LYS A 382 -22.76 11.43 9.58
C LYS A 382 -21.88 11.08 8.38
N ILE A 383 -22.39 10.37 7.38
CA ILE A 383 -21.62 10.04 6.17
C ILE A 383 -21.68 11.12 5.09
N ASN A 384 -22.58 12.09 5.22
CA ASN A 384 -22.62 13.27 4.36
C ASN A 384 -21.53 14.28 4.78
N ASN A 385 -20.27 13.86 4.67
CA ASN A 385 -19.09 14.67 4.90
C ASN A 385 -18.08 14.40 3.77
N THR A 386 -17.29 15.42 3.44
CA THR A 386 -16.18 15.29 2.50
C THR A 386 -15.06 14.45 3.13
N PRO A 387 -14.51 13.43 2.44
CA PRO A 387 -13.35 12.66 2.91
C PRO A 387 -12.15 13.57 3.22
N ASP A 388 -11.35 13.20 4.22
CA ASP A 388 -10.23 14.03 4.72
C ASP A 388 -9.15 14.26 3.66
N TYR A 389 -9.06 13.35 2.69
CA TYR A 389 -8.07 13.33 1.60
C TYR A 389 -8.67 13.76 0.25
N ALA A 390 -9.86 14.36 0.24
CA ALA A 390 -10.54 14.75 -1.01
C ALA A 390 -9.80 15.82 -1.82
N ASN A 391 -8.88 16.57 -1.19
CA ASN A 391 -7.98 17.48 -1.89
C ASN A 391 -7.13 16.76 -2.94
N PHE A 392 -6.74 15.51 -2.68
CA PHE A 392 -5.94 14.72 -3.63
C PHE A 392 -6.74 14.09 -4.77
N TYR A 393 -8.06 14.29 -4.81
CA TYR A 393 -8.89 13.83 -5.93
C TYR A 393 -8.76 14.73 -7.15
N ASN A 394 -8.44 16.01 -6.94
CA ASN A 394 -8.34 16.97 -8.03
C ASN A 394 -7.23 17.99 -7.76
N GLU A 395 -6.05 17.70 -8.29
CA GLU A 395 -4.87 18.56 -8.24
C GLU A 395 -4.64 19.21 -9.63
N PRO A 396 -5.26 20.37 -9.92
CA PRO A 396 -5.21 20.99 -11.25
C PRO A 396 -3.79 21.37 -11.69
N GLY A 397 -2.86 21.56 -10.74
CA GLY A 397 -1.46 21.83 -11.03
C GLY A 397 -0.78 20.72 -11.84
N ILE A 398 -1.26 19.48 -11.75
CA ILE A 398 -0.69 18.34 -12.49
C ILE A 398 -0.78 18.56 -13.99
N ALA A 399 -1.93 19.04 -14.49
CA ALA A 399 -2.11 19.28 -15.92
C ALA A 399 -1.18 20.40 -16.43
N HIS A 400 -0.98 21.45 -15.63
CA HIS A 400 -0.02 22.51 -15.95
C HIS A 400 1.41 21.96 -16.03
N LEU A 401 1.84 21.21 -15.01
CA LEU A 401 3.16 20.58 -14.97
C LEU A 401 3.38 19.64 -16.17
N TYR A 402 2.38 18.82 -16.50
CA TYR A 402 2.42 17.96 -17.69
C TYR A 402 2.62 18.77 -18.97
N ASN A 403 1.81 19.81 -19.18
CA ASN A 403 1.87 20.61 -20.40
C ASN A 403 3.23 21.30 -20.55
N SER A 404 3.82 21.79 -19.45
CA SER A 404 5.16 22.38 -19.46
C SER A 404 6.25 21.36 -19.83
N LEU A 405 6.17 20.14 -19.32
CA LEU A 405 7.11 19.07 -19.65
C LEU A 405 6.92 18.51 -21.06
N GLU A 406 5.68 18.42 -21.54
CA GLU A 406 5.39 17.93 -22.87
C GLU A 406 5.97 18.86 -23.96
N GLN A 407 5.95 20.19 -23.73
CA GLN A 407 6.56 21.17 -24.62
C GLN A 407 8.08 21.04 -24.74
N THR A 408 8.74 20.47 -23.73
CA THR A 408 10.20 20.26 -23.73
C THR A 408 10.59 18.83 -24.11
N LYS A 409 9.62 17.96 -24.41
CA LYS A 409 9.85 16.53 -24.61
C LYS A 409 10.80 16.27 -25.80
N PRO A 410 12.00 15.70 -25.56
CA PRO A 410 12.89 15.27 -26.63
C PRO A 410 12.44 13.92 -27.23
N ASN A 411 13.24 13.34 -28.13
CA ASN A 411 13.05 11.95 -28.56
C ASN A 411 13.26 10.99 -27.37
N GLY A 412 12.18 10.54 -26.71
CA GLY A 412 12.24 9.61 -25.58
C GLY A 412 11.53 10.12 -24.32
N ARG A 413 11.69 9.41 -23.20
CA ARG A 413 11.17 9.81 -21.87
C ARG A 413 12.11 10.79 -21.18
N ILE A 414 11.55 11.78 -20.49
CA ILE A 414 12.31 12.69 -19.63
C ILE A 414 12.72 11.95 -18.34
N VAL A 415 13.98 12.07 -17.92
CA VAL A 415 14.52 11.42 -16.73
C VAL A 415 14.31 12.33 -15.51
N LEU A 416 13.52 11.90 -14.54
CA LEU A 416 13.28 12.63 -13.30
C LEU A 416 14.14 12.07 -12.16
N ASN A 417 14.82 12.96 -11.45
CA ASN A 417 15.59 12.67 -10.25
C ASN A 417 14.95 13.43 -9.09
N LEU A 418 14.30 12.70 -8.19
CA LEU A 418 13.42 13.30 -7.19
C LEU A 418 14.23 13.70 -5.95
N ASP A 419 14.38 14.99 -5.65
CA ASP A 419 15.00 15.45 -4.40
C ASP A 419 14.01 15.37 -3.25
N THR A 420 14.06 14.25 -2.53
CA THR A 420 13.17 13.96 -1.39
C THR A 420 13.28 14.92 -0.18
N LYS A 421 14.12 15.96 -0.22
CA LYS A 421 14.25 16.96 0.85
C LYS A 421 13.62 18.30 0.41
N PRO A 422 12.99 19.07 1.32
CA PRO A 422 12.64 18.75 2.70
C PRO A 422 11.31 17.97 2.84
N ASN A 423 10.45 17.99 1.82
CA ASN A 423 9.13 17.35 1.86
C ASN A 423 9.03 16.21 0.83
N PRO A 424 9.39 14.97 1.21
CA PRO A 424 9.37 13.83 0.29
C PRO A 424 7.95 13.47 -0.15
N ALA A 425 6.95 13.70 0.69
CA ALA A 425 5.57 13.32 0.42
C ALA A 425 5.02 14.09 -0.79
N HIS A 426 5.16 15.42 -0.81
CA HIS A 426 4.59 16.24 -1.89
C HIS A 426 5.15 15.90 -3.28
N ILE A 427 6.47 15.69 -3.38
CA ILE A 427 7.13 15.27 -4.63
C ILE A 427 6.62 13.90 -5.06
N TRP A 428 6.51 12.97 -4.11
CA TRP A 428 6.01 11.63 -4.38
C TRP A 428 4.55 11.66 -4.89
N GLU A 429 3.68 12.37 -4.18
CA GLU A 429 2.25 12.48 -4.45
C GLU A 429 1.97 13.11 -5.83
N THR A 430 2.66 14.21 -6.13
CA THR A 430 2.47 14.97 -7.37
C THR A 430 3.05 14.24 -8.57
N THR A 431 4.20 13.57 -8.41
CA THR A 431 4.82 12.79 -9.50
C THR A 431 3.94 11.60 -9.91
N LEU A 432 3.27 10.94 -8.97
CA LEU A 432 2.28 9.90 -9.31
C LEU A 432 1.13 10.46 -10.15
N GLY A 433 0.63 11.64 -9.77
CA GLY A 433 -0.38 12.38 -10.53
C GLY A 433 0.06 12.68 -11.96
N LEU A 434 1.30 13.16 -12.14
CA LEU A 434 1.91 13.39 -13.46
C LEU A 434 1.96 12.11 -14.31
N LEU A 435 2.39 10.99 -13.73
CA LEU A 435 2.48 9.71 -14.43
C LEU A 435 1.12 9.21 -14.92
N ILE A 436 0.09 9.25 -14.07
CA ILE A 436 -1.25 8.79 -14.49
C ILE A 436 -1.85 9.73 -15.53
N TYR A 437 -1.65 11.04 -15.39
CA TYR A 437 -2.10 12.01 -16.37
C TYR A 437 -1.47 11.76 -17.73
N ALA A 438 -0.13 11.61 -17.80
CA ALA A 438 0.58 11.29 -19.04
C ALA A 438 0.06 10.00 -19.69
N LYS A 439 -0.11 8.95 -18.89
CA LYS A 439 -0.62 7.66 -19.37
C LYS A 439 -2.03 7.77 -19.96
N ARG A 440 -2.91 8.56 -19.36
CA ARG A 440 -4.28 8.82 -19.89
C ARG A 440 -4.28 9.71 -21.12
N SER A 441 -3.32 10.62 -21.24
CA SER A 441 -3.07 11.41 -22.44
C SER A 441 -2.43 10.61 -23.58
N GLY A 442 -2.15 9.31 -23.36
CA GLY A 442 -1.57 8.42 -24.37
C GLY A 442 -0.08 8.66 -24.60
N THR A 443 0.61 9.33 -23.67
CA THR A 443 2.03 9.62 -23.76
C THR A 443 2.82 8.88 -22.69
N ASP A 444 3.98 8.37 -23.08
CA ASP A 444 5.01 7.92 -22.13
C ASP A 444 6.00 9.08 -21.98
N LEU A 445 5.70 9.98 -21.04
CA LEU A 445 6.38 11.29 -20.94
C LEU A 445 7.66 11.22 -20.12
N VAL A 446 7.63 10.57 -18.96
CA VAL A 446 8.70 10.61 -17.97
C VAL A 446 9.05 9.23 -17.43
N CYS A 447 10.27 9.07 -16.95
CA CYS A 447 10.70 7.95 -16.13
C CYS A 447 11.39 8.48 -14.87
N ILE A 448 11.47 7.67 -13.81
CA ILE A 448 12.07 8.03 -12.53
C ILE A 448 13.35 7.23 -12.34
N ASN A 449 14.44 7.96 -12.11
CA ASN A 449 15.77 7.39 -11.88
C ASN A 449 16.09 7.30 -10.39
N GLN A 450 16.26 8.45 -9.72
CA GLN A 450 16.61 8.53 -8.31
C GLN A 450 15.38 8.61 -7.41
N ASN A 451 15.48 7.99 -6.22
CA ASN A 451 14.41 7.88 -5.23
C ASN A 451 13.13 7.24 -5.79
N TRP A 452 13.29 6.29 -6.72
CA TRP A 452 12.18 5.47 -7.20
C TRP A 452 11.60 4.63 -6.06
N HIS A 453 10.27 4.59 -5.98
CA HIS A 453 9.50 3.73 -5.08
C HIS A 453 8.50 2.87 -5.87
N ILE A 454 8.13 1.71 -5.32
CA ILE A 454 7.28 0.72 -5.98
C ILE A 454 5.89 1.24 -6.37
N SER A 455 5.40 2.30 -5.73
CA SER A 455 4.12 2.93 -6.12
C SER A 455 4.14 3.55 -7.52
N TYR A 456 5.31 3.91 -8.07
CA TYR A 456 5.42 4.39 -9.46
C TYR A 456 5.27 3.28 -10.51
N THR A 457 5.28 2.02 -10.08
CA THR A 457 5.37 0.83 -10.95
C THR A 457 6.73 0.67 -11.63
N LYS A 458 7.08 -0.57 -11.96
CA LYS A 458 8.36 -0.89 -12.62
C LYS A 458 8.49 -0.23 -13.99
N ASP A 459 7.39 -0.08 -14.72
CA ASP A 459 7.37 0.49 -16.06
C ASP A 459 7.82 1.96 -16.05
N ALA A 460 7.60 2.69 -14.95
CA ALA A 460 8.03 4.07 -14.79
C ALA A 460 9.51 4.21 -14.38
N GLN A 461 10.23 3.12 -14.12
CA GLN A 461 11.65 3.18 -13.80
C GLN A 461 12.48 3.48 -15.06
N CYS A 462 13.45 4.38 -14.95
CA CYS A 462 14.36 4.66 -16.06
C CYS A 462 15.30 3.48 -16.34
N THR A 463 15.56 3.24 -17.62
CA THR A 463 16.62 2.32 -18.07
C THR A 463 17.97 3.03 -18.11
N PRO A 464 19.10 2.28 -18.05
CA PRO A 464 20.44 2.87 -18.18
C PRO A 464 20.63 3.68 -19.47
N SER A 465 20.00 3.27 -20.57
CA SER A 465 20.05 4.00 -21.84
C SER A 465 19.33 5.34 -21.77
N GLU A 466 18.21 5.43 -21.05
CA GLU A 466 17.46 6.68 -20.92
C GLU A 466 18.21 7.67 -20.03
N ILE A 467 18.79 7.21 -18.92
CA ILE A 467 19.64 8.02 -18.05
C ILE A 467 20.81 8.60 -18.87
N ALA A 468 21.42 7.79 -19.73
CA ALA A 468 22.55 8.20 -20.53
C ALA A 468 22.20 9.18 -21.66
N ASN A 469 21.04 9.04 -22.30
CA ASN A 469 20.77 9.72 -23.58
C ASN A 469 19.69 10.81 -23.49
N ASN A 470 18.80 10.78 -22.50
CA ASN A 470 17.64 11.66 -22.47
C ASN A 470 17.88 12.87 -21.57
N ALA A 471 17.03 13.90 -21.71
CA ALA A 471 17.05 15.08 -20.85
C ALA A 471 16.72 14.69 -19.40
N GLY A 472 17.61 15.07 -18.48
CA GLY A 472 17.44 14.82 -17.06
C GLY A 472 17.02 16.09 -16.32
N TYR A 473 16.11 15.95 -15.36
CA TYR A 473 15.69 17.02 -14.47
C TYR A 473 15.85 16.59 -13.02
N GLU A 474 16.36 17.51 -12.19
CA GLU A 474 16.14 17.51 -10.76
C GLU A 474 14.71 17.99 -10.48
N VAL A 475 14.01 17.30 -9.58
CA VAL A 475 12.66 17.67 -9.12
C VAL A 475 12.71 17.99 -7.63
N SER A 476 12.47 19.25 -7.26
CA SER A 476 12.48 19.70 -5.88
C SER A 476 11.16 20.39 -5.50
N ASN A 477 10.96 20.68 -4.22
CA ASN A 477 9.82 21.45 -3.74
C ASN A 477 9.99 22.96 -4.00
N SER A 478 8.90 23.67 -4.27
CA SER A 478 8.91 25.13 -4.45
C SER A 478 9.22 25.95 -3.19
N SER A 479 9.15 25.34 -2.01
CA SER A 479 9.46 25.96 -0.72
C SER A 479 10.92 25.81 -0.29
N ALA A 480 11.74 25.07 -1.03
CA ALA A 480 13.19 25.13 -0.85
C ALA A 480 13.64 26.56 -1.15
N GLY A 481 14.41 27.19 -0.25
CA GLY A 481 14.76 28.61 -0.30
C GLY A 481 15.69 28.96 -1.47
N ASP A 482 15.17 28.88 -2.69
CA ASP A 482 15.97 28.83 -3.91
C ASP A 482 16.27 30.22 -4.49
N ARG A 483 17.56 30.43 -4.76
CA ARG A 483 18.12 31.60 -5.46
C ARG A 483 18.53 31.29 -6.91
N ALA A 484 18.40 30.04 -7.36
CA ALA A 484 18.78 29.60 -8.71
C ALA A 484 17.58 29.62 -9.67
N PRO A 485 17.78 29.93 -10.96
CA PRO A 485 16.71 29.89 -11.97
C PRO A 485 16.16 28.47 -12.13
N THR A 486 14.85 28.37 -12.37
CA THR A 486 14.11 27.12 -12.60
C THR A 486 13.65 27.05 -14.05
N ASP A 487 13.69 25.87 -14.67
CA ASP A 487 13.25 25.70 -16.06
C ASP A 487 11.74 25.54 -16.14
N ILE A 488 11.16 24.77 -15.22
CA ILE A 488 9.72 24.49 -15.14
C ILE A 488 9.27 24.61 -13.68
N ASP A 489 8.12 25.25 -13.48
CA ASP A 489 7.39 25.32 -12.20
C ASP A 489 5.94 24.90 -12.43
N GLY A 490 5.45 23.98 -11.60
CA GLY A 490 4.06 23.55 -11.63
C GLY A 490 3.72 22.59 -10.50
N ALA A 491 2.48 22.65 -10.01
CA ALA A 491 1.99 21.79 -8.92
C ALA A 491 2.85 21.85 -7.62
N GLY A 492 3.51 22.97 -7.37
CA GLY A 492 4.43 23.11 -6.23
C GLY A 492 5.76 22.38 -6.38
N LEU A 493 6.07 21.90 -7.60
CA LEU A 493 7.36 21.31 -7.95
C LEU A 493 8.18 22.28 -8.80
N LEU A 494 9.48 22.33 -8.53
CA LEU A 494 10.47 23.01 -9.34
C LEU A 494 11.30 21.96 -10.07
N LEU A 495 11.43 22.13 -11.38
CA LEU A 495 12.21 21.24 -12.22
C LEU A 495 13.39 22.00 -12.81
N ARG A 496 14.59 21.51 -12.55
CA ARG A 496 15.85 22.05 -13.07
C ARG A 496 16.50 21.07 -14.00
N ARG A 497 16.76 21.49 -15.22
CA ARG A 497 17.41 20.66 -16.23
C ARG A 497 18.88 20.48 -15.86
N TYR A 498 19.34 19.24 -15.88
CA TYR A 498 20.76 18.97 -15.81
C TYR A 498 21.47 19.39 -17.10
N PRO A 499 22.72 19.86 -17.00
CA PRO A 499 23.48 20.29 -18.16
C PRO A 499 23.65 19.17 -19.19
N ASP A 500 23.56 19.55 -20.46
CA ASP A 500 23.81 18.64 -21.58
C ASP A 500 25.31 18.33 -21.74
N ASP A 501 26.19 19.19 -21.21
CA ASP A 501 27.65 19.06 -21.22
C ASP A 501 28.28 19.48 -19.88
N TYR A 502 28.85 18.51 -19.16
CA TYR A 502 29.51 18.74 -17.88
C TYR A 502 30.91 19.38 -18.02
N ALA A 503 31.46 19.44 -19.23
CA ALA A 503 32.73 20.13 -19.49
C ALA A 503 32.63 21.65 -19.32
N GLU A 504 31.42 22.20 -19.29
CA GLU A 504 31.17 23.64 -19.17
C GLU A 504 31.00 24.12 -17.71
N LEU A 505 30.80 23.19 -16.78
CA LEU A 505 30.51 23.51 -15.37
C LEU A 505 31.76 23.76 -14.51
N GLY A 506 32.92 23.29 -14.94
CA GLY A 506 34.12 23.28 -14.11
C GLY A 506 34.04 22.25 -12.97
N PHE A 507 34.51 22.62 -11.78
CA PHE A 507 34.52 21.74 -10.61
C PHE A 507 33.28 21.92 -9.75
N ILE A 508 32.55 20.82 -9.53
CA ILE A 508 31.36 20.73 -8.68
C ILE A 508 31.67 19.91 -7.42
N SER A 509 30.99 20.20 -6.30
CA SER A 509 31.15 19.45 -5.05
C SER A 509 29.82 18.96 -4.50
N ALA A 510 29.87 17.84 -3.76
CA ALA A 510 28.72 17.29 -3.06
C ALA A 510 28.13 18.28 -2.03
N GLU A 511 28.98 19.13 -1.44
CA GLU A 511 28.57 20.12 -0.43
C GLU A 511 27.81 21.31 -1.03
N LYS A 512 28.27 21.82 -2.18
CA LYS A 512 27.74 23.06 -2.76
C LYS A 512 26.64 22.79 -3.77
N GLU A 513 26.75 21.73 -4.55
CA GLU A 513 25.82 21.39 -5.62
C GLU A 513 25.31 19.93 -5.48
N PRO A 514 24.73 19.52 -4.34
CA PRO A 514 24.41 18.11 -4.05
C PRO A 514 23.52 17.44 -5.09
N GLY A 515 22.55 18.15 -5.66
CA GLY A 515 21.65 17.61 -6.68
C GLY A 515 22.30 17.40 -8.05
N LEU A 516 23.07 18.39 -8.51
CA LEU A 516 23.87 18.27 -9.72
C LEU A 516 24.96 17.20 -9.55
N PHE A 517 25.57 17.14 -8.37
CA PHE A 517 26.54 16.12 -8.03
C PHE A 517 25.91 14.72 -7.99
N ALA A 518 24.70 14.57 -7.43
CA ALA A 518 23.95 13.31 -7.45
C ALA A 518 23.64 12.84 -8.88
N SER A 519 23.41 13.77 -9.82
CA SER A 519 23.00 13.44 -11.20
C SER A 519 24.03 12.65 -12.00
N VAL A 520 25.32 12.78 -11.64
CA VAL A 520 26.41 12.07 -12.32
C VAL A 520 26.77 10.76 -11.63
N LEU A 521 26.23 10.51 -10.43
CA LEU A 521 26.42 9.24 -9.72
C LEU A 521 25.59 8.17 -10.39
N ASN A 522 26.25 7.12 -10.87
CA ASN A 522 25.62 5.93 -11.39
C ASN A 522 25.76 4.78 -10.35
N GLY A 523 25.62 3.51 -10.73
CA GLY A 523 25.70 2.39 -9.79
C GLY A 523 26.94 2.39 -8.90
N GLY A 524 26.80 1.90 -7.66
CA GLY A 524 27.90 1.65 -6.71
C GLY A 524 28.15 2.76 -5.67
N TRP A 525 27.43 3.89 -5.74
CA TRP A 525 27.53 4.99 -4.76
C TRP A 525 26.40 4.98 -3.72
N SER A 526 26.66 5.57 -2.56
CA SER A 526 25.65 5.95 -1.57
C SER A 526 24.84 7.17 -2.03
N SER A 527 23.75 7.46 -1.32
CA SER A 527 23.14 8.80 -1.37
C SER A 527 24.15 9.88 -0.95
N VAL A 528 24.00 11.08 -1.51
CA VAL A 528 24.81 12.26 -1.15
C VAL A 528 24.61 12.63 0.32
N GLU A 529 25.70 12.63 1.08
CA GLU A 529 25.75 13.11 2.47
C GLU A 529 26.04 14.63 2.49
N SER A 530 26.31 15.24 3.64
CA SER A 530 26.49 16.70 3.72
C SER A 530 27.65 17.24 2.90
N GLN A 531 28.70 16.45 2.67
CA GLN A 531 29.94 16.91 2.04
C GLN A 531 30.55 15.96 1.00
N PHE A 532 30.06 14.73 0.89
CA PHE A 532 30.61 13.69 0.02
C PHE A 532 29.62 12.54 -0.18
N VAL A 533 29.99 11.58 -1.01
CA VAL A 533 29.33 10.28 -1.18
C VAL A 533 30.31 9.15 -0.90
N TRP A 534 29.82 8.01 -0.43
CA TRP A 534 30.61 6.79 -0.25
C TRP A 534 30.48 5.85 -1.44
N MET A 535 31.58 5.26 -1.86
CA MET A 535 31.56 4.03 -2.65
C MET A 535 31.08 2.88 -1.75
N GLN A 536 30.02 2.18 -2.18
CA GLN A 536 29.36 1.12 -1.42
C GLN A 536 29.49 -0.28 -2.01
N ALA A 537 29.99 -0.38 -3.24
CA ALA A 537 30.25 -1.64 -3.92
C ALA A 537 31.71 -1.68 -4.36
N ASN A 538 32.22 -2.87 -4.69
CA ASN A 538 33.60 -3.03 -5.21
C ASN A 538 33.81 -2.30 -6.54
N GLU A 539 32.71 -1.93 -7.20
CA GLU A 539 32.68 -1.16 -8.43
C GLU A 539 31.67 -0.02 -8.31
N ALA A 540 32.07 1.20 -8.69
CA ALA A 540 31.18 2.36 -8.76
C ALA A 540 31.42 3.16 -10.03
N HIS A 541 30.40 3.86 -10.52
CA HIS A 541 30.44 4.54 -11.82
C HIS A 541 30.01 6.00 -11.71
N LEU A 542 30.72 6.89 -12.39
CA LEU A 542 30.24 8.23 -12.71
C LEU A 542 29.96 8.30 -14.21
N LEU A 543 28.82 8.89 -14.59
CA LEU A 543 28.48 9.12 -15.98
C LEU A 543 28.38 10.62 -16.26
N LEU A 544 29.30 11.13 -17.07
CA LEU A 544 29.36 12.55 -17.44
C LEU A 544 29.06 12.69 -18.93
N LYS A 545 28.07 13.52 -19.27
CA LYS A 545 27.83 13.93 -20.67
C LYS A 545 28.84 15.00 -21.07
N VAL A 546 29.42 14.87 -22.25
CA VAL A 546 30.37 15.85 -22.81
C VAL A 546 30.10 16.06 -24.30
N HIS A 547 30.49 17.19 -24.88
CA HIS A 547 30.43 17.33 -26.34
C HIS A 547 31.32 16.33 -27.08
N ASN A 548 30.94 15.98 -28.31
CA ASN A 548 31.75 15.12 -29.17
C ASN A 548 33.10 15.77 -29.47
N GLY A 549 34.17 14.98 -29.28
CA GLY A 549 35.54 15.43 -29.45
C GLY A 549 36.13 16.11 -28.20
N TYR A 550 35.45 16.07 -27.05
CA TYR A 550 35.99 16.61 -25.79
C TYR A 550 37.38 16.03 -25.50
N SER A 551 38.32 16.89 -25.12
CA SER A 551 39.64 16.55 -24.60
C SER A 551 39.97 17.51 -23.47
N GLY A 552 40.63 17.04 -22.42
CA GLY A 552 40.93 17.87 -21.26
C GLY A 552 41.47 17.07 -20.08
N THR A 553 41.17 17.52 -18.86
CA THR A 553 41.56 16.86 -17.60
C THR A 553 40.33 16.61 -16.74
N LEU A 554 40.16 15.37 -16.29
CA LEU A 554 39.24 15.00 -15.24
C LEU A 554 39.90 15.24 -13.88
N GLN A 555 39.28 16.06 -13.04
CA GLN A 555 39.68 16.28 -11.66
C GLN A 555 38.71 15.57 -10.71
N LEU A 556 39.24 14.82 -9.74
CA LEU A 556 38.47 14.11 -8.72
C LEU A 556 39.04 14.45 -7.34
N ASP A 557 38.20 14.80 -6.37
CA ASP A 557 38.57 14.99 -4.97
C ASP A 557 38.06 13.81 -4.15
N LEU A 558 38.99 12.92 -3.77
CA LEU A 558 38.70 11.63 -3.18
C LEU A 558 39.30 11.52 -1.77
N GLY A 559 38.54 10.95 -0.85
CA GLY A 559 39.02 10.41 0.42
C GLY A 559 38.83 8.89 0.49
N ALA A 560 39.22 8.28 1.61
CA ALA A 560 39.04 6.85 1.84
C ALA A 560 38.59 6.53 3.26
N PHE A 561 37.84 5.43 3.40
CA PHE A 561 37.53 4.89 4.71
C PHE A 561 38.74 4.10 5.26
N LEU A 562 39.44 4.68 6.24
CA LEU A 562 40.66 4.13 6.83
C LEU A 562 40.45 3.81 8.32
N PRO A 563 39.91 2.61 8.64
CA PRO A 563 39.45 2.28 10.00
C PRO A 563 40.58 2.15 11.05
N ARG A 564 41.83 1.95 10.61
CA ARG A 564 43.01 1.79 11.47
C ARG A 564 44.21 2.53 10.86
N PRO A 565 45.23 2.92 11.66
CA PRO A 565 46.41 3.61 11.16
C PRO A 565 47.19 2.88 10.05
N ASN A 566 47.09 1.56 9.99
CA ASN A 566 47.72 0.72 8.97
C ASN A 566 46.75 0.27 7.87
N SER A 567 45.54 0.83 7.82
CA SER A 567 44.60 0.55 6.73
C SER A 567 45.07 1.24 5.47
N ALA A 568 44.84 0.60 4.33
CA ALA A 568 45.00 1.21 3.03
C ALA A 568 43.83 0.82 2.13
N GLN A 569 43.50 1.68 1.17
CA GLN A 569 42.58 1.36 0.07
C GLN A 569 43.30 1.53 -1.26
N HIS A 570 43.16 0.55 -2.15
CA HIS A 570 43.77 0.53 -3.48
C HIS A 570 42.71 0.76 -4.55
N LEU A 571 42.60 2.01 -5.00
CA LEU A 571 41.64 2.39 -6.02
C LEU A 571 42.26 2.32 -7.42
N THR A 572 41.57 1.64 -8.34
CA THR A 572 41.83 1.76 -9.78
C THR A 572 40.69 2.54 -10.44
N ILE A 573 41.04 3.56 -11.22
CA ILE A 573 40.09 4.36 -11.98
C ILE A 573 40.24 4.04 -13.46
N TYR A 574 39.13 3.72 -14.10
CA TYR A 574 39.02 3.50 -15.53
C TYR A 574 38.23 4.64 -16.17
N VAL A 575 38.63 5.03 -17.38
CA VAL A 575 37.91 5.98 -18.23
C VAL A 575 37.51 5.25 -19.49
N ASN A 576 36.20 5.16 -19.78
CA ASN A 576 35.67 4.50 -20.98
C ASN A 576 36.28 3.10 -21.21
N SER A 577 36.33 2.28 -20.15
CA SER A 577 36.90 0.92 -20.08
C SER A 577 38.43 0.79 -20.04
N ALA A 578 39.20 1.85 -20.29
CA ALA A 578 40.65 1.80 -20.19
C ALA A 578 41.12 2.16 -18.77
N PRO A 579 42.08 1.43 -18.17
CA PRO A 579 42.67 1.82 -16.88
C PRO A 579 43.43 3.14 -17.07
N ALA A 580 43.08 4.14 -16.27
CA ALA A 580 43.59 5.50 -16.43
C ALA A 580 44.43 5.98 -15.24
N TYR A 581 44.13 5.49 -14.04
CA TYR A 581 44.85 5.90 -12.83
C TYR A 581 44.79 4.83 -11.73
N HIS A 582 45.84 4.75 -10.92
CA HIS A 582 45.88 3.95 -9.70
C HIS A 582 46.22 4.87 -8.52
N ALA A 583 45.44 4.79 -7.45
CA ALA A 583 45.64 5.56 -6.23
C ALA A 583 45.69 4.64 -5.01
N THR A 584 46.55 4.98 -4.06
CA THR A 584 46.59 4.36 -2.74
C THR A 584 46.27 5.42 -1.70
N PHE A 585 45.36 5.09 -0.80
CA PHE A 585 45.00 5.92 0.34
C PHE A 585 45.47 5.23 1.61
N ASP A 586 46.13 5.97 2.49
CA ASP A 586 46.61 5.50 3.78
C ASP A 586 46.53 6.64 4.82
N ALA A 587 47.00 6.39 6.05
CA ALA A 587 46.94 7.40 7.11
C ALA A 587 47.74 8.68 6.81
N ASN A 588 48.74 8.64 5.92
CA ASN A 588 49.52 9.81 5.53
C ASN A 588 48.83 10.61 4.40
N THR A 589 48.12 9.90 3.51
CA THR A 589 47.39 10.49 2.38
C THR A 589 45.92 10.03 2.38
N PRO A 590 45.12 10.42 3.39
CA PRO A 590 43.74 9.94 3.53
C PRO A 590 42.76 10.60 2.56
N ARG A 591 43.16 11.73 1.95
CA ARG A 591 42.41 12.48 0.94
C ARG A 591 43.37 13.12 -0.05
N GLN A 592 43.04 13.07 -1.33
CA GLN A 592 43.85 13.62 -2.41
C GLN A 592 43.00 14.06 -3.59
N THR A 593 43.49 15.08 -4.31
CA THR A 593 42.93 15.49 -5.60
C THR A 593 43.68 14.80 -6.73
N ILE A 594 42.98 13.98 -7.51
CA ILE A 594 43.50 13.25 -8.65
C ILE A 594 43.17 14.02 -9.93
N ARG A 595 44.12 14.06 -10.87
CA ARG A 595 43.95 14.65 -12.20
C ARG A 595 44.32 13.64 -13.27
N ILE A 596 43.35 13.29 -14.11
CA ILE A 596 43.48 12.28 -15.16
C ILE A 596 43.33 12.98 -16.51
N PRO A 597 44.35 12.95 -17.39
CA PRO A 597 44.20 13.47 -18.74
C PRO A 597 43.19 12.62 -19.51
N ILE A 598 42.25 13.29 -20.17
CA ILE A 598 41.21 12.69 -21.00
C ILE A 598 41.58 12.96 -22.44
N GLU A 599 41.92 11.88 -23.16
CA GLU A 599 42.04 11.91 -24.61
C GLU A 599 40.68 12.19 -25.27
N ARG A 600 40.69 12.39 -26.59
CA ARG A 600 39.49 12.73 -27.37
C ARG A 600 38.33 11.76 -27.13
N VAL A 601 37.18 12.29 -26.76
CA VAL A 601 35.93 11.55 -26.51
C VAL A 601 34.95 11.74 -27.66
N ASP A 602 34.88 10.79 -28.58
CA ASP A 602 33.98 10.90 -29.75
C ASP A 602 32.55 10.43 -29.48
N GLN A 603 32.30 9.75 -28.36
CA GLN A 603 30.98 9.22 -28.01
C GLN A 603 30.11 10.21 -27.20
N GLY A 604 30.61 11.43 -26.94
CA GLY A 604 29.90 12.44 -26.16
C GLY A 604 29.63 12.07 -24.69
N ARG A 605 30.40 11.12 -24.14
CA ARG A 605 30.25 10.66 -22.76
C ARG A 605 31.55 10.12 -22.16
N LEU A 606 31.65 10.27 -20.86
CA LEU A 606 32.70 9.72 -20.02
C LEU A 606 32.06 8.81 -18.97
N ASP A 607 32.37 7.51 -19.04
CA ASP A 607 32.12 6.54 -17.97
C ASP A 607 33.38 6.40 -17.13
N ILE A 608 33.33 6.91 -15.89
CA ILE A 608 34.43 6.84 -14.93
C ILE A 608 34.13 5.72 -13.95
N ARG A 609 34.83 4.61 -14.07
CA ARG A 609 34.62 3.41 -13.26
C ARG A 609 35.70 3.29 -12.20
N PHE A 610 35.26 3.18 -10.95
CA PHE A 610 36.06 3.06 -9.75
C PHE A 610 36.05 1.60 -9.32
N VAL A 611 37.21 1.01 -9.10
CA VAL A 611 37.35 -0.36 -8.58
C VAL A 611 38.22 -0.33 -7.34
N ASP A 612 37.62 -0.70 -6.21
CA ASP A 612 38.27 -0.77 -4.90
C ASP A 612 38.00 -2.16 -4.30
N PRO A 613 39.01 -3.03 -4.20
CA PRO A 613 38.86 -4.36 -3.63
C PRO A 613 38.87 -4.36 -2.09
N ASP A 614 39.23 -3.24 -1.45
CA ASP A 614 39.50 -3.16 -0.01
C ASP A 614 38.32 -2.61 0.81
N ILE A 615 37.12 -2.52 0.21
CA ILE A 615 35.95 -1.99 0.90
C ILE A 615 35.57 -2.87 2.11
N VAL A 616 35.20 -2.22 3.21
CA VAL A 616 34.87 -2.93 4.46
C VAL A 616 33.80 -2.16 5.23
N SER A 617 32.94 -2.86 5.97
CA SER A 617 31.93 -2.19 6.79
C SER A 617 32.44 -1.86 8.18
N PRO A 618 32.14 -0.65 8.72
CA PRO A 618 32.46 -0.30 10.11
C PRO A 618 31.95 -1.33 11.11
N ARG A 619 30.76 -1.90 10.86
CA ARG A 619 30.17 -2.96 11.68
C ARG A 619 30.98 -4.25 11.70
N SER A 620 31.52 -4.69 10.56
CA SER A 620 32.36 -5.90 10.52
C SER A 620 33.66 -5.75 11.34
N LEU A 621 34.09 -4.50 11.55
CA LEU A 621 35.27 -4.15 12.33
C LEU A 621 34.95 -3.80 13.79
N GLY A 622 33.68 -3.81 14.18
CA GLY A 622 33.24 -3.45 15.53
C GLY A 622 33.38 -1.96 15.87
N LEU A 623 33.43 -1.08 14.86
CA LEU A 623 33.60 0.37 15.05
C LEU A 623 32.28 1.11 15.27
N SER A 624 31.20 0.66 14.62
CA SER A 624 29.84 1.21 14.77
C SER A 624 28.79 0.20 14.29
N ASP A 625 27.50 0.54 14.41
CA ASP A 625 26.41 -0.27 13.87
C ASP A 625 26.20 -0.11 12.35
N ASP A 626 26.99 0.75 11.67
CA ASP A 626 26.84 1.03 10.23
C ASP A 626 27.17 -0.22 9.40
N PRO A 627 26.16 -0.83 8.73
CA PRO A 627 26.35 -2.07 7.98
C PRO A 627 26.94 -1.84 6.59
N ARG A 628 27.05 -0.59 6.12
CA ARG A 628 27.47 -0.26 4.76
C ARG A 628 28.94 -0.62 4.57
N THR A 629 29.28 -1.28 3.46
CA THR A 629 30.67 -1.44 3.02
C THR A 629 31.15 -0.10 2.48
N LEU A 630 32.26 0.43 3.00
CA LEU A 630 32.75 1.76 2.66
C LEU A 630 34.11 1.64 1.95
N GLY A 631 34.17 2.12 0.71
CA GLY A 631 35.38 2.33 -0.06
C GLY A 631 35.85 3.78 0.01
N VAL A 632 36.26 4.30 -1.14
CA VAL A 632 36.58 5.72 -1.31
C VAL A 632 35.36 6.64 -1.16
N SER A 633 35.57 7.83 -0.63
CA SER A 633 34.60 8.92 -0.62
C SER A 633 34.89 9.92 -1.73
N LEU A 634 33.86 10.41 -2.41
CA LEU A 634 33.98 11.44 -3.45
C LEU A 634 33.36 12.75 -2.95
N TYR A 635 34.20 13.79 -2.82
CA TYR A 635 33.81 15.12 -2.34
C TYR A 635 33.46 16.07 -3.48
N GLY A 636 34.11 15.89 -4.63
CA GLY A 636 33.98 16.79 -5.76
C GLY A 636 34.59 16.20 -7.03
N LEU A 637 34.13 16.69 -8.17
CA LEU A 637 34.64 16.32 -9.48
C LEU A 637 34.53 17.49 -10.44
N GLY A 638 35.34 17.49 -11.49
CA GLY A 638 35.23 18.50 -12.53
C GLY A 638 35.97 18.14 -13.80
N LEU A 639 35.59 18.80 -14.87
CA LEU A 639 36.26 18.73 -16.16
C LEU A 639 36.91 20.08 -16.44
N ALA A 640 38.19 20.06 -16.79
CA ALA A 640 38.96 21.24 -17.18
C ALA A 640 39.48 21.06 -18.61
N ARG A 641 39.49 22.13 -19.40
CA ARG A 641 40.07 22.13 -20.75
C ARG A 641 41.58 22.22 -20.73
#